data_AF-A0A0U3H608-F1
#
_entry.id   AF-A0A0U3H608-F1
#
_cell.length_a   1.000
_cell.length_b   1.000
_cell.length_c   1.000
_cell.angle_alpha   90.00
_cell.angle_beta   90.00
_cell.angle_gamma   90.00
#
_symmetry.space_group_name_H-M   'P 1'
#
loop_
_entity.id
_entity.type
_entity.pdbx_description
1 polymer ?
#
loop_
_entity_poly.entity_id
_entity_poly.type
_entity_poly.pdbx_seq_one_letter_code
_entity_poly.pdbx_strand_id
1 'polypeptide(L)'
;MADEVKEVKEVKILEKPWVEKYRPERLDDIVGQDHIVKRLKHYVRTGSMPHLLFAGPPGTGKTTSALALARELFGENWRHNFLELNASDERGINVIREKVKEFARTKPIGGASFKIIFLDEADALTQDAQQALRRTMEMFSSNVRFILSCVTGDTRIYTPDEREVKIRDFLKFYEKGLVREVSNRKGRDTVIAAVAFNSKIIGHPVFRLTLESGRVIEATGDHMFLTPRGWVQTYDLKEGSEVLVKPTLEGTPYEVSSEHIIDLKEFYEFANKLELERGRKPIGKAKSFRELVTKDKEKILARVLELKAEMENGLTVREAEILQEIPREWTSREEIQEKVGLSRVRLNQLLKRLEEKGYVERRIEGKKQLIRKLRDGVPLRNVADVKRILEKEFGIKISHTAVRRLLAGELDGSAYHLLREVKEKWLVRYDDERAGILARVLGFLLGDGHLAKDGARIWFNSSKKELKALAEDLKKLGLNPSEIIEREFSSEIGGRKVDGRIHMLYVDSRAFHALMRFWGVEAGNKTKKGYRVPKWIKNGNLFVKREFLRGLFAADGTKPYPGKYNFNGIKLEMRAMRESLEKTTEFFNDIAELLREFDVDSKVIVSPFGDRFIVRLAVTPNDVNYLKFLTRIGYAYVKDSYARLVGEYLRIKLAYKEVILPLIAEKTVEIAERSNPAQAAKLLGLKRDFVVNRLKGIPIGLTRDFMTFEDFMKERVRSGYVIERVIKKEKLGYLDVYDVTCASDHSFISNGLVSHNCNYSSKIIEPIQSRCAIFRFRPLKDEDIAKRLKYIAENEGLELTEEGLQALLYVAEGDLRRAINVLQAAAALDTKITDENVFLVASRARPEDVREMMLLALEGNFLKAREKLREILLKQGLSGEDVLIQMHKEVFNLPISEPKKVALADKIGEYNFRLVEGANEMIQLEALLAQFTLLGKD
;
A
#
# COMPACT_ATOMS: atom_id res chain seq x y z
N MET A 1 -8.32 48.87 37.92
CA MET A 1 -9.49 48.09 37.45
C MET A 1 -9.59 48.01 35.91
N ALA A 2 -8.69 47.45 35.10
CA ALA A 2 -7.37 46.85 35.31
C ALA A 2 -7.21 46.06 36.61
N ASP A 3 -7.51 44.76 36.60
CA ASP A 3 -6.89 43.74 37.45
C ASP A 3 -7.09 42.35 36.81
N GLU A 4 -6.16 41.44 37.09
CA GLU A 4 -6.24 39.98 36.85
C GLU A 4 -6.67 39.47 35.46
N VAL A 5 -5.91 39.85 34.42
CA VAL A 5 -5.56 38.85 33.41
C VAL A 5 -4.64 37.84 34.10
N LYS A 6 -5.13 36.61 34.33
CA LYS A 6 -4.29 35.54 34.89
C LYS A 6 -3.05 35.33 34.02
N GLU A 7 -1.88 35.40 34.63
CA GLU A 7 -0.61 35.19 33.93
C GLU A 7 -0.63 33.83 33.23
N VAL A 8 -0.44 33.86 31.91
CA VAL A 8 0.04 32.67 31.20
C VAL A 8 1.46 32.48 31.70
N LYS A 9 1.64 31.53 32.64
CA LYS A 9 2.97 31.15 33.16
C LYS A 9 3.93 31.05 31.98
N GLU A 10 5.07 31.74 32.07
CA GLU A 10 6.08 31.68 31.03
C GLU A 10 6.36 30.23 30.67
N VAL A 11 6.31 29.92 29.36
CA VAL A 11 6.71 28.61 28.88
C VAL A 11 8.21 28.50 29.13
N LYS A 12 8.57 27.92 30.28
CA LYS A 12 9.96 27.61 30.67
C LYS A 12 10.67 27.08 29.42
N ILE A 13 11.70 27.81 28.97
CA ILE A 13 12.55 27.39 27.86
C ILE A 13 13.01 25.96 28.19
N LEU A 14 12.60 25.01 27.35
CA LEU A 14 12.51 23.59 27.71
C LEU A 14 13.73 23.12 28.49
N GLU A 15 13.51 22.77 29.77
CA GLU A 15 14.52 22.07 30.55
C GLU A 15 14.93 20.81 29.80
N LYS A 16 16.24 20.52 29.86
CA LYS A 16 16.87 19.39 29.18
C LYS A 16 16.01 18.12 29.38
N PRO A 17 15.59 17.41 28.31
CA PRO A 17 14.68 16.26 28.41
C PRO A 17 15.12 15.27 29.49
N TRP A 18 14.20 14.64 30.21
CA TRP A 18 14.52 13.90 31.44
C TRP A 18 15.36 12.66 31.20
N VAL A 19 15.26 12.05 30.02
CA VAL A 19 16.18 11.01 29.51
C VAL A 19 17.64 11.51 29.50
N GLU A 20 17.85 12.81 29.33
CA GLU A 20 19.16 13.48 29.32
C GLU A 20 19.50 14.22 30.62
N LYS A 21 18.52 14.67 31.40
CA LYS A 21 18.71 15.24 32.75
C LYS A 21 19.12 14.14 33.74
N TYR A 22 18.53 12.96 33.62
CA TYR A 22 18.80 11.79 34.46
C TYR A 22 19.48 10.63 33.72
N ARG A 23 20.20 10.92 32.62
CA ARG A 23 21.09 9.93 31.99
C ARG A 23 22.16 9.51 33.03
N PRO A 24 22.27 8.22 33.41
CA PRO A 24 23.32 7.73 34.30
C PRO A 24 24.71 8.30 33.98
N GLU A 25 25.37 8.88 34.99
CA GLU A 25 26.65 9.58 34.84
C GLU A 25 27.83 8.60 35.06
N ARG A 26 27.64 7.61 35.94
CA ARG A 26 28.58 6.55 36.32
C ARG A 26 28.06 5.15 35.99
N LEU A 27 28.96 4.16 35.96
CA LEU A 27 28.59 2.74 35.86
C LEU A 27 27.90 2.23 37.13
N ASP A 28 28.07 2.91 38.28
CA ASP A 28 27.27 2.68 39.48
C ASP A 28 25.83 3.17 39.36
N ASP A 29 25.56 4.14 38.48
CA ASP A 29 24.22 4.70 38.26
C ASP A 29 23.42 3.93 37.19
N ILE A 30 24.04 2.95 36.51
CA ILE A 30 23.37 2.12 35.50
C ILE A 30 22.47 1.13 36.22
N VAL A 31 21.21 1.12 35.80
CA VAL A 31 20.14 0.35 36.42
C VAL A 31 19.87 -0.90 35.59
N GLY A 32 19.83 -2.06 36.24
CA GLY A 32 19.88 -3.38 35.63
C GLY A 32 21.20 -3.73 34.93
N GLN A 33 21.18 -4.82 34.15
CA GLN A 33 22.32 -5.32 33.35
C GLN A 33 23.57 -5.68 34.18
N ASP A 34 23.44 -6.21 35.41
CA ASP A 34 24.57 -6.41 36.36
C ASP A 34 25.81 -7.08 35.74
N HIS A 35 25.60 -8.09 34.90
CA HIS A 35 26.68 -8.84 34.24
C HIS A 35 27.46 -8.00 33.20
N ILE A 36 26.82 -7.00 32.58
CA ILE A 36 27.45 -6.00 31.72
C ILE A 36 28.20 -5.02 32.61
N VAL A 37 27.50 -4.41 33.57
CA VAL A 37 28.03 -3.37 34.47
C VAL A 37 29.27 -3.87 35.23
N LYS A 38 29.25 -5.09 35.77
CA LYS A 38 30.39 -5.74 36.44
C LYS A 38 31.61 -5.91 35.53
N ARG A 39 31.42 -6.23 34.25
CA ARG A 39 32.50 -6.33 33.25
C ARG A 39 33.02 -4.96 32.82
N LEU A 40 32.15 -3.95 32.66
CA LEU A 40 32.58 -2.59 32.34
C LEU A 40 33.38 -1.97 33.51
N LYS A 41 32.93 -2.15 34.77
CA LYS A 41 33.67 -1.72 35.97
C LYS A 41 35.02 -2.42 36.13
N HIS A 42 35.17 -3.66 35.64
CA HIS A 42 36.48 -4.31 35.59
C HIS A 42 37.43 -3.56 34.65
N TYR A 43 36.98 -3.17 33.45
CA TYR A 43 37.79 -2.40 32.50
C TYR A 43 38.19 -1.00 33.01
N VAL A 44 37.33 -0.35 33.80
CA VAL A 44 37.69 0.90 34.52
C VAL A 44 38.86 0.65 35.48
N ARG A 45 38.74 -0.35 36.37
CA ARG A 45 39.77 -0.68 37.37
C ARG A 45 41.11 -1.08 36.76
N THR A 46 41.10 -1.73 35.59
CA THR A 46 42.33 -2.13 34.87
C THR A 46 42.91 -1.02 33.98
N GLY A 47 42.25 0.14 33.85
CA GLY A 47 42.66 1.21 32.94
C GLY A 47 42.78 0.74 31.47
N SER A 48 42.07 -0.33 31.11
CA SER A 48 42.31 -1.12 29.90
C SER A 48 41.07 -1.91 29.50
N MET A 49 40.66 -1.75 28.23
CA MET A 49 39.51 -2.42 27.63
C MET A 49 39.87 -2.92 26.22
N PRO A 50 39.18 -3.96 25.69
CA PRO A 50 39.12 -4.22 24.26
C PRO A 50 38.18 -3.20 23.58
N HIS A 51 38.02 -3.27 22.25
CA HIS A 51 36.84 -2.66 21.61
C HIS A 51 35.57 -3.40 22.09
N LEU A 52 34.40 -2.77 22.02
CA LEU A 52 33.13 -3.33 22.50
C LEU A 52 32.08 -3.36 21.37
N LEU A 53 31.15 -4.32 21.43
CA LEU A 53 29.94 -4.34 20.61
C LEU A 53 28.73 -4.42 21.54
N PHE A 54 27.89 -3.40 21.53
CA PHE A 54 26.69 -3.28 22.35
C PHE A 54 25.46 -3.62 21.50
N ALA A 55 24.87 -4.79 21.75
CA ALA A 55 23.71 -5.29 21.00
C ALA A 55 22.53 -5.51 21.94
N GLY A 56 21.32 -5.15 21.51
CA GLY A 56 20.09 -5.30 22.29
C GLY A 56 18.99 -4.32 21.87
N PRO A 57 17.75 -4.48 22.38
CA PRO A 57 16.60 -3.59 22.09
C PRO A 57 16.87 -2.09 22.40
N PRO A 58 16.02 -1.15 21.91
CA PRO A 58 16.01 0.23 22.39
C PRO A 58 15.77 0.32 23.92
N GLY A 59 16.02 1.49 24.52
CA GLY A 59 15.83 1.72 25.96
C GLY A 59 16.83 1.07 26.92
N THR A 60 17.38 -0.09 26.57
CA THR A 60 18.17 -0.99 27.44
C THR A 60 19.51 -0.45 27.97
N GLY A 61 19.87 0.81 27.68
CA GLY A 61 21.04 1.48 28.28
C GLY A 61 22.35 1.44 27.47
N LYS A 62 22.34 1.03 26.19
CA LYS A 62 23.54 0.92 25.32
C LYS A 62 24.38 2.21 25.28
N THR A 63 23.81 3.29 24.72
CA THR A 63 24.40 4.64 24.57
C THR A 63 24.90 5.18 25.92
N THR A 64 24.03 5.09 26.94
CA THR A 64 24.31 5.45 28.34
C THR A 64 25.54 4.75 28.90
N SER A 65 25.67 3.43 28.67
CA SER A 65 26.79 2.64 29.18
C SER A 65 28.13 3.04 28.57
N ALA A 66 28.13 3.53 27.32
CA ALA A 66 29.34 4.02 26.66
C ALA A 66 29.83 5.34 27.27
N LEU A 67 28.90 6.26 27.55
CA LEU A 67 29.19 7.56 28.18
C LEU A 67 29.65 7.41 29.64
N ALA A 68 28.94 6.61 30.44
CA ALA A 68 29.28 6.34 31.82
C ALA A 68 30.67 5.67 31.96
N LEU A 69 30.98 4.71 31.08
CA LEU A 69 32.31 4.09 30.99
C LEU A 69 33.41 5.12 30.67
N ALA A 70 33.16 6.03 29.72
CA ALA A 70 34.15 7.04 29.33
C ALA A 70 34.39 8.09 30.43
N ARG A 71 33.36 8.44 31.20
CA ARG A 71 33.47 9.35 32.34
C ARG A 71 34.29 8.75 33.47
N GLU A 72 34.05 7.50 33.84
CA GLU A 72 34.85 6.81 34.87
C GLU A 72 36.30 6.55 34.43
N LEU A 73 36.55 6.29 33.14
CA LEU A 73 37.91 6.07 32.62
C LEU A 73 38.76 7.34 32.53
N PHE A 74 38.16 8.51 32.30
CA PHE A 74 38.88 9.73 31.88
C PHE A 74 38.66 10.95 32.79
N GLY A 75 37.78 10.86 33.79
CA GLY A 75 37.48 11.96 34.71
C GLY A 75 37.03 13.23 33.98
N GLU A 76 37.50 14.39 34.44
CA GLU A 76 37.17 15.70 33.84
C GLU A 76 37.52 15.78 32.35
N ASN A 77 38.55 15.07 31.91
CA ASN A 77 39.02 15.04 30.52
C ASN A 77 38.14 14.19 29.58
N TRP A 78 37.05 13.57 30.05
CA TRP A 78 36.24 12.65 29.24
C TRP A 78 35.73 13.26 27.94
N ARG A 79 35.35 14.55 27.92
CA ARG A 79 34.89 15.23 26.69
C ARG A 79 35.98 15.40 25.62
N HIS A 80 37.25 15.42 26.02
CA HIS A 80 38.38 15.44 25.09
C HIS A 80 38.82 14.02 24.67
N ASN A 81 38.45 13.02 25.46
CA ASN A 81 38.79 11.61 25.28
C ASN A 81 37.61 10.74 24.80
N PHE A 82 36.46 11.31 24.47
CA PHE A 82 35.26 10.62 23.97
C PHE A 82 34.66 11.32 22.74
N LEU A 83 34.30 10.55 21.71
CA LEU A 83 33.58 11.01 20.52
C LEU A 83 32.35 10.12 20.29
N GLU A 84 31.16 10.70 20.28
CA GLU A 84 29.89 10.04 19.95
C GLU A 84 29.39 10.51 18.57
N LEU A 85 28.98 9.57 17.72
CA LEU A 85 28.41 9.82 16.40
C LEU A 85 27.25 8.86 16.15
N ASN A 86 26.18 9.34 15.50
CA ASN A 86 25.12 8.46 15.00
C ASN A 86 25.36 8.11 13.53
N ALA A 87 25.55 6.82 13.23
CA ALA A 87 25.78 6.34 11.88
C ALA A 87 24.54 6.41 10.97
N SER A 88 23.32 6.49 11.51
CA SER A 88 22.11 6.67 10.70
C SER A 88 22.02 8.07 10.07
N ASP A 89 22.77 9.04 10.59
CA ASP A 89 22.65 10.45 10.21
C ASP A 89 23.94 10.89 9.51
N GLU A 90 25.10 10.53 10.06
CA GLU A 90 26.42 10.82 9.51
C GLU A 90 26.95 9.70 8.57
N ARG A 91 26.09 9.20 7.66
CA ARG A 91 26.34 8.02 6.78
C ARG A 91 27.56 8.11 5.84
N GLY A 92 28.17 9.29 5.68
CA GLY A 92 29.24 9.54 4.72
C GLY A 92 30.56 8.89 5.13
N ILE A 93 31.21 8.17 4.21
CA ILE A 93 32.54 7.55 4.47
C ILE A 93 33.60 8.58 4.90
N ASN A 94 33.45 9.84 4.49
CA ASN A 94 34.28 10.97 4.89
C ASN A 94 34.28 11.15 6.41
N VAL A 95 33.16 10.94 7.11
CA VAL A 95 33.08 11.02 8.57
C VAL A 95 34.04 10.02 9.24
N ILE A 96 34.16 8.81 8.68
CA ILE A 96 35.12 7.80 9.17
C ILE A 96 36.57 8.12 8.74
N ARG A 97 36.77 8.76 7.59
CA ARG A 97 38.10 9.09 7.02
C ARG A 97 38.71 10.38 7.53
N GLU A 98 37.89 11.32 8.00
CA GLU A 98 38.22 12.66 8.50
C GLU A 98 37.92 12.68 10.00
N LYS A 99 36.71 13.07 10.43
CA LYS A 99 36.27 13.25 11.83
C LYS A 99 36.76 12.15 12.80
N VAL A 100 36.47 10.88 12.51
CA VAL A 100 36.90 9.73 13.34
C VAL A 100 38.41 9.49 13.29
N LYS A 101 39.05 9.71 12.13
CA LYS A 101 40.48 9.46 11.93
C LYS A 101 41.34 10.56 12.58
N GLU A 102 40.93 11.82 12.49
CA GLU A 102 41.60 12.94 13.15
C GLU A 102 41.53 12.80 14.67
N PHE A 103 40.35 12.46 15.19
CA PHE A 103 40.19 12.14 16.60
C PHE A 103 41.03 10.93 17.04
N ALA A 104 41.21 9.93 16.18
CA ALA A 104 42.07 8.76 16.48
C ALA A 104 43.59 9.04 16.39
N ARG A 105 44.01 10.02 15.57
CA ARG A 105 45.43 10.37 15.37
C ARG A 105 46.04 11.12 16.54
N THR A 106 45.28 12.00 17.20
CA THR A 106 45.78 12.75 18.37
C THR A 106 45.94 11.82 19.58
N LYS A 107 46.91 12.10 20.48
CA LYS A 107 47.09 11.34 21.72
C LYS A 107 45.91 11.54 22.69
N PRO A 108 45.68 10.63 23.65
CA PRO A 108 44.82 10.89 24.79
C PRO A 108 45.33 12.06 25.65
N ILE A 109 44.43 12.76 26.31
CA ILE A 109 44.72 13.92 27.17
C ILE A 109 44.52 13.52 28.65
N GLY A 110 45.21 14.20 29.57
CA GLY A 110 45.03 14.00 31.02
C GLY A 110 45.58 12.67 31.57
N GLY A 111 46.60 12.09 30.93
CA GLY A 111 47.24 10.84 31.38
C GLY A 111 46.50 9.55 31.02
N ALA A 112 45.38 9.64 30.28
CA ALA A 112 44.61 8.48 29.84
C ALA A 112 45.42 7.53 28.92
N SER A 113 45.19 6.22 29.05
CA SER A 113 45.87 5.18 28.25
C SER A 113 45.35 5.07 26.81
N PHE A 114 44.11 5.49 26.55
CA PHE A 114 43.46 5.54 25.24
C PHE A 114 42.30 6.56 25.26
N LYS A 115 41.61 6.74 24.14
CA LYS A 115 40.33 7.46 24.01
C LYS A 115 39.22 6.55 23.50
N ILE A 116 37.96 6.91 23.66
CA ILE A 116 36.81 6.13 23.17
C ILE A 116 36.13 6.83 21.98
N ILE A 117 35.74 6.05 20.99
CA ILE A 117 34.85 6.46 19.90
C ILE A 117 33.62 5.56 19.95
N PHE A 118 32.47 6.14 20.28
CA PHE A 118 31.17 5.48 20.27
C PHE A 118 30.44 5.81 18.97
N LEU A 119 29.98 4.77 18.27
CA LEU A 119 29.19 4.88 17.06
C LEU A 119 27.84 4.20 17.34
N ASP A 120 26.77 5.00 17.49
CA ASP A 120 25.41 4.43 17.54
C ASP A 120 24.96 4.05 16.11
N GLU A 121 24.08 3.05 16.00
CA GLU A 121 23.66 2.41 14.74
C GLU A 121 24.80 2.07 13.74
N ALA A 122 26.00 1.75 14.25
CA ALA A 122 27.27 1.58 13.51
C ALA A 122 27.33 0.55 12.37
N ASP A 123 26.25 -0.17 12.07
CA ASP A 123 26.10 -1.04 10.89
C ASP A 123 25.32 -0.40 9.74
N ALA A 124 24.57 0.67 10.00
CA ALA A 124 24.10 1.64 9.02
C ALA A 124 25.29 2.32 8.32
N LEU A 125 26.49 2.23 8.91
CA LEU A 125 27.75 2.42 8.20
C LEU A 125 27.86 1.40 7.06
N THR A 126 27.99 1.92 5.84
CA THR A 126 28.34 1.12 4.66
C THR A 126 29.61 0.31 4.89
N GLN A 127 29.79 -0.79 4.16
CA GLN A 127 30.94 -1.66 4.42
C GLN A 127 32.30 -1.02 4.14
N ASP A 128 32.40 -0.04 3.25
CA ASP A 128 33.64 0.74 3.11
C ASP A 128 33.89 1.67 4.30
N ALA A 129 32.82 2.18 4.92
CA ALA A 129 32.90 2.88 6.20
C ALA A 129 33.28 1.91 7.33
N GLN A 130 32.71 0.70 7.41
CA GLN A 130 33.12 -0.34 8.37
C GLN A 130 34.57 -0.84 8.12
N GLN A 131 35.05 -0.93 6.88
CA GLN A 131 36.43 -1.31 6.58
C GLN A 131 37.42 -0.17 6.82
N ALA A 132 37.01 1.09 6.60
CA ALA A 132 37.79 2.26 7.03
C ALA A 132 37.88 2.32 8.57
N LEU A 133 36.75 2.11 9.26
CA LEU A 133 36.64 1.99 10.70
C LEU A 133 37.55 0.87 11.24
N ARG A 134 37.48 -0.33 10.66
CA ARG A 134 38.37 -1.46 10.99
C ARG A 134 39.85 -1.10 10.84
N ARG A 135 40.25 -0.45 9.74
CA ARG A 135 41.64 0.02 9.57
C ARG A 135 42.03 1.06 10.62
N THR A 136 41.12 1.95 11.01
CA THR A 136 41.33 2.92 12.10
C THR A 136 41.41 2.22 13.47
N MET A 137 40.58 1.20 13.73
CA MET A 137 40.67 0.35 14.93
C MET A 137 42.02 -0.35 15.04
N GLU A 138 42.53 -0.91 13.93
CA GLU A 138 43.82 -1.59 13.88
C GLU A 138 44.99 -0.61 14.01
N MET A 139 45.04 0.42 13.17
CA MET A 139 46.13 1.41 13.11
C MET A 139 46.28 2.25 14.38
N PHE A 140 45.16 2.57 15.05
CA PHE A 140 45.16 3.37 16.27
C PHE A 140 44.76 2.54 17.51
N SER A 141 44.97 1.22 17.46
CA SER A 141 44.76 0.30 18.60
C SER A 141 45.60 0.61 19.85
N SER A 142 46.63 1.46 19.74
CA SER A 142 47.32 2.06 20.89
C SER A 142 46.57 3.26 21.48
N ASN A 143 45.93 4.08 20.64
CA ASN A 143 45.42 5.40 21.02
C ASN A 143 43.92 5.43 21.30
N VAL A 144 43.14 4.53 20.68
CA VAL A 144 41.67 4.53 20.77
C VAL A 144 41.06 3.15 20.98
N ARG A 145 39.84 3.15 21.53
CA ARG A 145 38.91 2.04 21.65
C ARG A 145 37.60 2.44 21.01
N PHE A 146 36.85 1.45 20.56
CA PHE A 146 35.61 1.66 19.81
C PHE A 146 34.46 0.91 20.46
N ILE A 147 33.26 1.48 20.41
CA ILE A 147 32.02 0.91 20.95
C ILE A 147 30.91 1.10 19.90
N LEU A 148 30.19 0.04 19.53
CA LEU A 148 29.36 -0.02 18.30
C LEU A 148 27.92 -0.58 18.56
N SER A 149 26.93 -0.17 17.74
CA SER A 149 25.46 -0.47 17.83
C SER A 149 24.82 -0.78 16.43
N CYS A 150 23.49 -1.04 16.26
CA CYS A 150 22.98 -1.78 15.05
C CYS A 150 21.48 -1.66 14.46
N VAL A 151 21.19 -1.19 13.20
CA VAL A 151 19.96 -1.41 12.31
C VAL A 151 20.15 -1.24 10.72
N THR A 152 19.07 -1.14 9.87
CA THR A 152 18.89 -1.04 8.34
C THR A 152 18.73 -2.35 7.48
N GLY A 153 18.45 -2.51 6.15
CA GLY A 153 18.65 -1.78 4.84
C GLY A 153 17.65 -2.07 3.66
N ASP A 154 17.97 -2.77 2.53
CA ASP A 154 17.44 -2.38 1.17
C ASP A 154 16.86 -3.34 0.03
N THR A 155 16.82 -4.70 0.05
CA THR A 155 16.44 -5.60 -1.11
C THR A 155 15.06 -5.34 -1.82
N ARG A 156 14.83 -5.76 -3.08
CA ARG A 156 13.49 -5.71 -3.75
C ARG A 156 12.78 -7.07 -3.81
N ILE A 157 11.46 -7.04 -3.61
CA ILE A 157 10.51 -8.14 -3.80
C ILE A 157 9.31 -7.67 -4.64
N TYR A 158 8.47 -8.59 -5.10
CA TYR A 158 7.37 -8.32 -6.02
C TYR A 158 6.02 -8.69 -5.42
N THR A 159 5.00 -7.87 -5.65
CA THR A 159 3.59 -8.23 -5.38
C THR A 159 3.11 -9.32 -6.37
N PRO A 160 1.92 -9.94 -6.18
CA PRO A 160 1.35 -10.90 -7.13
C PRO A 160 1.09 -10.34 -8.54
N ASP A 161 0.86 -9.02 -8.63
CA ASP A 161 0.67 -8.25 -9.87
C ASP A 161 1.97 -7.54 -10.35
N GLU A 162 3.12 -7.98 -9.83
CA GLU A 162 4.47 -7.58 -10.25
C GLU A 162 4.73 -6.06 -10.16
N ARG A 163 4.28 -5.43 -9.07
CA ARG A 163 4.82 -4.15 -8.63
C ARG A 163 6.03 -4.40 -7.75
N GLU A 164 7.10 -3.66 -7.99
CA GLU A 164 8.33 -3.72 -7.18
C GLU A 164 8.14 -3.01 -5.84
N VAL A 165 8.45 -3.72 -4.77
CA VAL A 165 8.49 -3.18 -3.42
C VAL A 165 9.89 -3.41 -2.86
N LYS A 166 10.54 -2.35 -2.36
CA LYS A 166 11.70 -2.56 -1.48
C LYS A 166 11.20 -3.26 -0.22
N ILE A 167 11.85 -4.32 0.23
CA ILE A 167 11.39 -5.16 1.34
C ILE A 167 11.28 -4.39 2.68
N ARG A 168 12.09 -3.34 2.86
CA ARG A 168 11.97 -2.36 3.96
C ARG A 168 10.69 -1.51 3.90
N ASP A 169 10.22 -1.20 2.70
CA ASP A 169 9.02 -0.41 2.47
C ASP A 169 7.79 -1.32 2.39
N PHE A 170 7.96 -2.58 1.96
CA PHE A 170 6.98 -3.65 2.11
C PHE A 170 6.58 -3.84 3.57
N LEU A 171 7.54 -3.84 4.51
CA LEU A 171 7.25 -3.90 5.95
C LEU A 171 6.24 -2.80 6.35
N LYS A 172 6.48 -1.54 5.97
CA LYS A 172 5.60 -0.40 6.25
C LYS A 172 4.24 -0.48 5.57
N PHE A 173 4.17 -1.13 4.41
CA PHE A 173 2.91 -1.36 3.70
C PHE A 173 2.14 -2.55 4.27
N TYR A 174 2.84 -3.55 4.81
CA TYR A 174 2.29 -4.72 5.50
C TYR A 174 1.69 -4.35 6.85
N GLU A 175 2.43 -3.60 7.67
CA GLU A 175 1.97 -3.01 8.94
C GLU A 175 0.69 -2.17 8.75
N LYS A 176 0.55 -1.49 7.60
CA LYS A 176 -0.63 -0.69 7.25
C LYS A 176 -1.73 -1.46 6.50
N GLY A 177 -1.61 -2.77 6.37
CA GLY A 177 -2.56 -3.63 5.65
C GLY A 177 -2.62 -3.44 4.13
N LEU A 178 -1.80 -2.54 3.56
CA LEU A 178 -1.82 -2.13 2.14
C LEU A 178 -1.26 -3.18 1.17
N VAL A 179 -0.32 -4.02 1.63
CA VAL A 179 0.23 -5.15 0.88
C VAL A 179 0.34 -6.36 1.80
N ARG A 180 -0.31 -7.48 1.44
CA ARG A 180 -0.41 -8.70 2.26
C ARG A 180 0.14 -9.96 1.58
N GLU A 181 0.56 -9.83 0.32
CA GLU A 181 0.95 -10.96 -0.52
C GLU A 181 2.21 -10.62 -1.34
N VAL A 182 2.95 -11.66 -1.71
CA VAL A 182 4.11 -11.59 -2.59
C VAL A 182 4.02 -12.58 -3.73
N SER A 183 4.72 -12.31 -4.82
CA SER A 183 5.05 -13.31 -5.82
C SER A 183 5.96 -14.38 -5.20
N ASN A 184 5.58 -15.66 -5.36
CA ASN A 184 6.39 -16.82 -4.96
C ASN A 184 6.67 -17.75 -6.16
N ARG A 185 7.19 -18.95 -5.88
CA ARG A 185 7.44 -20.02 -6.85
C ARG A 185 6.18 -20.60 -7.51
N LYS A 186 5.04 -20.61 -6.79
CA LYS A 186 3.74 -21.14 -7.26
C LYS A 186 2.88 -20.11 -8.00
N GLY A 187 3.15 -18.82 -7.80
CA GLY A 187 2.36 -17.70 -8.29
C GLY A 187 2.35 -16.58 -7.26
N ARG A 188 1.46 -16.69 -6.27
CA ARG A 188 1.28 -15.81 -5.11
C ARG A 188 1.40 -16.59 -3.79
N ASP A 189 1.78 -15.91 -2.71
CA ASP A 189 1.67 -16.38 -1.33
C ASP A 189 1.21 -15.24 -0.43
N THR A 190 0.52 -15.58 0.67
CA THR A 190 0.21 -14.62 1.73
C THR A 190 1.40 -14.50 2.69
N VAL A 191 1.73 -13.27 3.09
CA VAL A 191 2.77 -13.02 4.11
C VAL A 191 2.12 -13.03 5.48
N ILE A 192 2.62 -13.89 6.37
CA ILE A 192 2.13 -14.02 7.77
C ILE A 192 3.04 -13.30 8.79
N ALA A 193 4.25 -12.91 8.37
CA ALA A 193 5.10 -11.96 9.08
C ALA A 193 6.10 -11.32 8.11
N ALA A 194 6.35 -10.02 8.25
CA ALA A 194 7.47 -9.33 7.62
C ALA A 194 8.39 -8.80 8.73
N VAL A 195 9.70 -9.01 8.60
CA VAL A 195 10.65 -8.74 9.70
C VAL A 195 11.97 -8.14 9.21
N ALA A 196 12.50 -7.16 9.96
CA ALA A 196 13.70 -6.39 9.61
C ALA A 196 14.92 -6.77 10.44
N PHE A 197 15.97 -7.23 9.78
CA PHE A 197 17.19 -7.68 10.43
C PHE A 197 18.48 -7.48 9.60
N ASN A 198 19.42 -8.41 9.78
CA ASN A 198 20.69 -8.13 10.46
C ASN A 198 21.46 -9.48 10.34
N SER A 199 22.74 -9.61 9.96
CA SER A 199 23.17 -10.89 9.30
C SER A 199 23.98 -11.95 10.09
N LYS A 200 24.78 -11.69 11.14
CA LYS A 200 25.15 -12.79 12.10
C LYS A 200 24.09 -13.01 13.18
N ILE A 201 22.84 -13.01 12.74
CA ILE A 201 21.62 -13.07 13.57
C ILE A 201 21.40 -14.55 13.84
N ILE A 202 21.17 -15.18 12.72
CA ILE A 202 21.45 -16.52 12.27
C ILE A 202 22.95 -16.89 12.44
N GLY A 203 23.88 -16.03 12.05
CA GLY A 203 25.34 -16.29 12.13
C GLY A 203 26.11 -16.02 10.82
N HIS A 204 25.43 -15.65 9.74
CA HIS A 204 25.86 -16.01 8.39
C HIS A 204 26.09 -14.78 7.50
N PRO A 205 27.28 -14.65 6.89
CA PRO A 205 27.66 -13.42 6.20
C PRO A 205 26.83 -13.21 4.94
N VAL A 206 26.51 -11.96 4.64
CA VAL A 206 25.90 -11.61 3.37
C VAL A 206 26.93 -11.74 2.26
N PHE A 207 26.52 -12.43 1.20
CA PHE A 207 27.25 -12.50 -0.05
C PHE A 207 26.47 -11.74 -1.13
N ARG A 208 27.20 -11.02 -2.00
CA ARG A 208 26.70 -10.59 -3.29
C ARG A 208 26.83 -11.75 -4.26
N LEU A 209 25.73 -12.12 -4.92
CA LEU A 209 25.77 -12.97 -6.10
C LEU A 209 25.47 -12.09 -7.30
N THR A 210 26.40 -12.04 -8.25
CA THR A 210 26.18 -11.44 -9.58
C THR A 210 25.99 -12.57 -10.58
N LEU A 211 24.89 -12.53 -11.34
CA LEU A 211 24.55 -13.54 -12.35
C LEU A 211 25.01 -13.14 -13.76
N GLU A 212 25.00 -14.08 -14.70
CA GLU A 212 25.41 -13.84 -16.09
C GLU A 212 24.51 -12.84 -16.85
N SER A 213 23.30 -12.58 -16.35
CA SER A 213 22.44 -11.46 -16.78
C SER A 213 22.81 -10.08 -16.24
N GLY A 214 23.81 -9.98 -15.35
CA GLY A 214 24.09 -8.78 -14.58
C GLY A 214 23.10 -8.51 -13.43
N ARG A 215 22.12 -9.41 -13.19
CA ARG A 215 21.33 -9.40 -11.95
C ARG A 215 22.25 -9.50 -10.74
N VAL A 216 21.97 -8.70 -9.72
CA VAL A 216 22.68 -8.70 -8.43
C VAL A 216 21.67 -9.00 -7.33
N ILE A 217 22.03 -9.89 -6.42
CA ILE A 217 21.30 -10.12 -5.16
C ILE A 217 22.26 -10.19 -3.98
N GLU A 218 21.78 -9.79 -2.82
CA GLU A 218 22.51 -9.79 -1.55
C GLU A 218 21.67 -10.56 -0.52
N ALA A 219 22.21 -11.68 -0.04
CA ALA A 219 21.55 -12.54 0.94
C ALA A 219 22.57 -13.22 1.87
N THR A 220 22.11 -13.67 3.05
CA THR A 220 22.95 -14.27 4.09
C THR A 220 23.42 -15.67 3.71
N GLY A 221 24.52 -16.15 4.30
CA GLY A 221 25.14 -17.42 3.90
C GLY A 221 24.21 -18.63 3.98
N ASP A 222 23.37 -18.71 4.99
CA ASP A 222 22.32 -19.73 5.16
C ASP A 222 21.12 -19.56 4.22
N HIS A 223 20.85 -18.34 3.74
CA HIS A 223 19.72 -18.05 2.88
C HIS A 223 19.78 -18.93 1.64
N MET A 224 18.69 -19.66 1.39
CA MET A 224 18.64 -20.66 0.33
C MET A 224 18.05 -20.07 -0.95
N PHE A 225 18.75 -20.29 -2.06
CA PHE A 225 18.22 -20.06 -3.39
C PHE A 225 17.86 -21.38 -4.07
N LEU A 226 16.82 -21.36 -4.90
CA LEU A 226 16.44 -22.55 -5.67
C LEU A 226 17.39 -22.74 -6.85
N THR A 227 17.94 -23.94 -6.97
CA THR A 227 18.81 -24.38 -8.08
C THR A 227 18.12 -25.47 -8.91
N PRO A 228 18.65 -25.86 -10.09
CA PRO A 228 18.18 -27.03 -10.84
C PRO A 228 18.24 -28.36 -10.06
N ARG A 229 18.93 -28.40 -8.90
CA ARG A 229 19.10 -29.59 -8.05
C ARG A 229 18.38 -29.50 -6.70
N GLY A 230 17.60 -28.44 -6.46
CA GLY A 230 16.93 -28.16 -5.19
C GLY A 230 17.43 -26.89 -4.51
N TRP A 231 17.04 -26.68 -3.25
CA TRP A 231 17.50 -25.55 -2.44
C TRP A 231 18.98 -25.70 -2.08
N VAL A 232 19.75 -24.62 -2.23
CA VAL A 232 21.18 -24.57 -1.86
C VAL A 232 21.45 -23.29 -1.08
N GLN A 233 22.17 -23.41 0.04
CA GLN A 233 22.57 -22.25 0.84
C GLN A 233 23.53 -21.35 0.07
N THR A 234 23.42 -20.03 0.28
CA THR A 234 24.31 -19.04 -0.31
C THR A 234 25.79 -19.29 0.02
N TYR A 235 26.10 -19.97 1.13
CA TYR A 235 27.43 -20.49 1.48
C TYR A 235 28.01 -21.42 0.41
N ASP A 236 27.23 -22.39 -0.06
CA ASP A 236 27.68 -23.47 -0.93
C ASP A 236 27.72 -23.07 -2.41
N LEU A 237 26.89 -22.08 -2.80
CA LEU A 237 26.97 -21.44 -4.11
C LEU A 237 28.38 -20.86 -4.32
N LYS A 238 28.95 -21.10 -5.50
CA LYS A 238 30.28 -20.66 -5.93
C LYS A 238 30.18 -20.07 -7.34
N GLU A 239 31.22 -19.42 -7.82
CA GLU A 239 31.28 -18.98 -9.21
C GLU A 239 31.15 -20.20 -10.14
N GLY A 240 30.32 -20.07 -11.19
CA GLY A 240 29.87 -21.17 -12.04
C GLY A 240 28.67 -21.97 -11.52
N SER A 241 28.19 -21.74 -10.28
CA SER A 241 26.99 -22.42 -9.75
C SER A 241 25.71 -21.90 -10.40
N GLU A 242 24.74 -22.79 -10.57
CA GLU A 242 23.50 -22.53 -11.31
C GLU A 242 22.31 -22.30 -10.36
N VAL A 243 21.58 -21.20 -10.56
CA VAL A 243 20.39 -20.79 -9.82
C VAL A 243 19.19 -20.62 -10.75
N LEU A 244 17.98 -20.69 -10.22
CA LEU A 244 16.74 -20.45 -10.97
C LEU A 244 16.26 -19.00 -10.81
N VAL A 245 16.18 -18.31 -11.94
CA VAL A 245 15.57 -16.98 -12.08
C VAL A 245 14.17 -17.14 -12.65
N LYS A 246 13.19 -16.45 -12.07
CA LYS A 246 11.83 -16.26 -12.58
C LYS A 246 11.79 -14.94 -13.36
N PRO A 247 11.57 -14.92 -14.68
CA PRO A 247 11.49 -13.69 -15.47
C PRO A 247 10.28 -12.81 -15.08
N THR A 248 10.51 -11.87 -14.15
CA THR A 248 9.51 -10.89 -13.68
C THR A 248 9.48 -9.64 -14.54
N LEU A 249 8.38 -8.89 -14.47
CA LEU A 249 8.38 -7.48 -14.89
C LEU A 249 9.10 -6.59 -13.86
N GLU A 250 9.66 -5.48 -14.33
CA GLU A 250 10.58 -4.61 -13.57
C GLU A 250 10.31 -3.12 -13.80
N GLY A 251 10.88 -2.27 -12.94
CA GLY A 251 10.83 -0.81 -13.07
C GLY A 251 9.46 -0.18 -12.84
N THR A 252 8.50 -0.94 -12.30
CA THR A 252 7.16 -0.47 -11.91
C THR A 252 7.04 -0.54 -10.38
N PRO A 253 7.22 0.55 -9.63
CA PRO A 253 7.12 0.53 -8.17
C PRO A 253 5.68 0.28 -7.69
N TYR A 254 5.54 -0.19 -6.45
CA TYR A 254 4.28 -0.09 -5.72
C TYR A 254 4.14 1.32 -5.14
N GLU A 255 3.07 2.01 -5.55
CA GLU A 255 2.73 3.37 -5.13
C GLU A 255 1.34 3.35 -4.48
N VAL A 256 1.23 3.95 -3.29
CA VAL A 256 -0.05 4.10 -2.57
C VAL A 256 -0.81 5.29 -3.14
N SER A 257 -2.11 5.15 -3.41
CA SER A 257 -2.94 6.24 -3.91
C SER A 257 -4.38 6.14 -3.44
N SER A 258 -4.86 7.22 -2.82
CA SER A 258 -6.27 7.39 -2.42
C SER A 258 -7.18 7.80 -3.59
N GLU A 259 -6.62 8.11 -4.77
CA GLU A 259 -7.38 8.59 -5.93
C GLU A 259 -8.10 7.44 -6.66
N HIS A 260 -9.29 7.75 -7.17
CA HIS A 260 -10.15 6.78 -7.88
C HIS A 260 -10.07 6.97 -9.40
N ILE A 261 -10.17 5.88 -10.14
CA ILE A 261 -10.08 5.87 -11.62
C ILE A 261 -11.34 6.40 -12.34
N ILE A 262 -12.38 6.77 -11.58
CA ILE A 262 -13.66 7.32 -12.07
C ILE A 262 -14.07 8.52 -11.21
N ASP A 263 -14.27 9.67 -11.84
CA ASP A 263 -15.04 10.76 -11.24
C ASP A 263 -16.54 10.43 -11.34
N LEU A 264 -17.21 10.31 -10.19
CA LEU A 264 -18.64 9.96 -10.12
C LEU A 264 -19.58 11.06 -10.62
N LYS A 265 -19.15 12.33 -10.62
CA LYS A 265 -19.93 13.46 -11.13
C LYS A 265 -19.86 13.51 -12.66
N GLU A 266 -18.67 13.42 -13.25
CA GLU A 266 -18.50 13.27 -14.70
C GLU A 266 -19.27 12.04 -15.22
N PHE A 267 -19.19 10.91 -14.50
CA PHE A 267 -19.95 9.72 -14.84
C PHE A 267 -21.47 9.92 -14.73
N TYR A 268 -21.98 10.65 -13.74
CA TYR A 268 -23.41 10.94 -13.62
C TYR A 268 -23.93 11.86 -14.74
N GLU A 269 -23.15 12.87 -15.13
CA GLU A 269 -23.47 13.74 -16.26
C GLU A 269 -23.48 12.96 -17.58
N PHE A 270 -22.49 12.08 -17.78
CA PHE A 270 -22.45 11.12 -18.90
C PHE A 270 -23.64 10.14 -18.89
N ALA A 271 -24.03 9.60 -17.73
CA ALA A 271 -25.15 8.69 -17.59
C ALA A 271 -26.49 9.34 -17.97
N ASN A 272 -26.70 10.61 -17.63
CA ASN A 272 -27.86 11.38 -18.09
C ASN A 272 -27.83 11.64 -19.61
N LYS A 273 -26.65 11.86 -20.21
CA LYS A 273 -26.50 11.95 -21.67
C LYS A 273 -26.87 10.63 -22.36
N LEU A 274 -26.49 9.48 -21.80
CA LEU A 274 -26.91 8.15 -22.31
C LEU A 274 -28.43 7.95 -22.25
N GLU A 275 -29.14 8.56 -21.29
CA GLU A 275 -30.61 8.49 -21.26
C GLU A 275 -31.24 9.28 -22.41
N LEU A 276 -30.71 10.47 -22.74
CA LEU A 276 -31.15 11.27 -23.89
C LEU A 276 -30.87 10.53 -25.22
N GLU A 277 -29.70 9.91 -25.38
CA GLU A 277 -29.39 9.04 -26.54
C GLU A 277 -30.37 7.86 -26.67
N ARG A 278 -30.89 7.36 -25.54
CA ARG A 278 -31.91 6.29 -25.47
C ARG A 278 -33.35 6.81 -25.55
N GLY A 279 -33.57 8.05 -25.98
CA GLY A 279 -34.89 8.62 -26.23
C GLY A 279 -35.65 9.08 -24.99
N ARG A 280 -34.99 9.18 -23.82
CA ARG A 280 -35.55 9.92 -22.69
C ARG A 280 -35.54 11.41 -22.98
N LYS A 281 -36.40 12.15 -22.28
CA LYS A 281 -36.69 13.56 -22.54
C LYS A 281 -36.62 14.37 -21.24
N PRO A 282 -36.30 15.67 -21.30
CA PRO A 282 -36.46 16.56 -20.16
C PRO A 282 -37.94 16.91 -19.89
N ILE A 283 -38.20 17.53 -18.75
CA ILE A 283 -39.45 18.24 -18.42
C ILE A 283 -39.82 19.20 -19.57
N GLY A 284 -41.11 19.35 -19.84
CA GLY A 284 -41.64 20.11 -20.98
C GLY A 284 -41.56 19.38 -22.33
N LYS A 285 -40.77 18.31 -22.48
CA LYS A 285 -40.73 17.45 -23.69
C LYS A 285 -41.25 16.03 -23.46
N ALA A 286 -41.19 15.51 -22.23
CA ALA A 286 -41.82 14.25 -21.84
C ALA A 286 -43.35 14.38 -21.73
N LYS A 287 -44.11 13.38 -22.20
CA LYS A 287 -45.57 13.29 -21.94
C LYS A 287 -45.90 12.51 -20.67
N SER A 288 -44.92 11.80 -20.10
CA SER A 288 -45.08 10.95 -18.92
C SER A 288 -43.81 10.86 -18.08
N PHE A 289 -43.96 10.57 -16.79
CA PHE A 289 -42.83 10.35 -15.86
C PHE A 289 -41.91 9.18 -16.31
N ARG A 290 -42.43 8.23 -17.09
CA ARG A 290 -41.62 7.13 -17.66
C ARG A 290 -40.68 7.59 -18.77
N GLU A 291 -41.01 8.65 -19.51
CA GLU A 291 -40.15 9.24 -20.55
C GLU A 291 -39.03 10.12 -19.98
N LEU A 292 -39.13 10.55 -18.71
CA LEU A 292 -38.17 11.49 -18.13
C LEU A 292 -36.76 10.89 -17.96
N VAL A 293 -35.78 11.77 -18.10
CA VAL A 293 -34.40 11.59 -17.60
C VAL A 293 -34.35 11.64 -16.07
N THR A 294 -33.37 10.97 -15.50
CA THR A 294 -33.18 10.81 -14.05
C THR A 294 -33.03 12.16 -13.35
N LYS A 295 -32.19 13.06 -13.86
CA LYS A 295 -31.97 14.41 -13.30
C LYS A 295 -33.25 15.27 -13.19
N ASP A 296 -34.28 14.98 -13.99
CA ASP A 296 -35.58 15.64 -13.88
C ASP A 296 -36.57 14.90 -12.98
N LYS A 297 -36.44 13.57 -12.86
CA LYS A 297 -37.14 12.81 -11.81
C LYS A 297 -36.65 13.16 -10.41
N GLU A 298 -35.39 13.54 -10.25
CA GLU A 298 -34.81 14.02 -8.98
C GLU A 298 -35.49 15.33 -8.52
N LYS A 299 -35.77 16.27 -9.43
CA LYS A 299 -36.54 17.48 -9.13
C LYS A 299 -37.96 17.14 -8.67
N ILE A 300 -38.60 16.17 -9.33
CA ILE A 300 -39.93 15.68 -8.95
C ILE A 300 -39.89 14.95 -7.61
N LEU A 301 -38.82 14.20 -7.30
CA LEU A 301 -38.62 13.59 -5.99
C LEU A 301 -38.48 14.66 -4.89
N ALA A 302 -37.65 15.68 -5.10
CA ALA A 302 -37.52 16.80 -4.16
C ALA A 302 -38.89 17.46 -3.90
N ARG A 303 -39.65 17.77 -4.97
CA ARG A 303 -41.00 18.32 -4.86
C ARG A 303 -42.00 17.36 -4.19
N VAL A 304 -41.84 16.04 -4.34
CA VAL A 304 -42.63 15.04 -3.59
C VAL A 304 -42.27 15.01 -2.11
N LEU A 305 -41.01 15.20 -1.75
CA LEU A 305 -40.56 15.26 -0.35
C LEU A 305 -40.99 16.57 0.32
N GLU A 306 -41.01 17.69 -0.40
CA GLU A 306 -41.69 18.93 0.02
C GLU A 306 -43.18 18.67 0.27
N LEU A 307 -43.91 18.15 -0.73
CA LEU A 307 -45.34 17.84 -0.60
C LEU A 307 -45.63 16.80 0.50
N LYS A 308 -44.68 15.94 0.84
CA LYS A 308 -44.76 15.02 1.99
C LYS A 308 -44.63 15.76 3.31
N ALA A 309 -43.67 16.67 3.45
CA ALA A 309 -43.56 17.52 4.63
C ALA A 309 -44.78 18.46 4.78
N GLU A 310 -45.34 18.95 3.67
CA GLU A 310 -46.61 19.68 3.60
C GLU A 310 -47.81 18.78 4.01
N MET A 311 -47.78 17.47 3.72
CA MET A 311 -48.80 16.51 4.19
C MET A 311 -48.67 16.19 5.68
N GLU A 312 -47.45 15.91 6.16
CA GLU A 312 -47.18 15.51 7.55
C GLU A 312 -47.46 16.64 8.55
N ASN A 313 -47.24 17.90 8.14
CA ASN A 313 -47.61 19.09 8.91
C ASN A 313 -48.97 19.70 8.50
N GLY A 314 -49.64 19.12 7.51
CA GLY A 314 -50.78 19.71 6.79
C GLY A 314 -52.09 19.73 7.55
N LEU A 315 -53.07 20.45 7.00
CA LEU A 315 -54.44 20.47 7.53
C LEU A 315 -55.16 19.15 7.23
N THR A 316 -55.71 18.51 8.26
CA THR A 316 -56.74 17.49 8.06
C THR A 316 -58.00 18.11 7.46
N VAL A 317 -58.86 17.30 6.83
CA VAL A 317 -60.11 17.79 6.19
C VAL A 317 -60.95 18.63 7.15
N ARG A 318 -61.15 18.16 8.40
CA ARG A 318 -61.94 18.89 9.40
C ARG A 318 -61.24 20.14 9.97
N GLU A 319 -59.90 20.16 10.00
CA GLU A 319 -59.14 21.36 10.33
C GLU A 319 -59.27 22.42 9.22
N ALA A 320 -59.27 22.02 7.95
CA ALA A 320 -59.47 22.93 6.82
C ALA A 320 -60.91 23.47 6.74
N GLU A 321 -61.93 22.64 6.98
CA GLU A 321 -63.33 23.08 7.09
C GLU A 321 -63.52 24.12 8.21
N ILE A 322 -63.00 23.86 9.41
CA ILE A 322 -63.06 24.82 10.52
C ILE A 322 -62.29 26.10 10.18
N LEU A 323 -61.13 25.98 9.51
CA LEU A 323 -60.35 27.14 9.09
C LEU A 323 -61.09 28.01 8.06
N GLN A 324 -61.91 27.44 7.18
CA GLN A 324 -62.70 28.23 6.24
C GLN A 324 -63.67 29.17 6.96
N GLU A 325 -64.39 28.68 7.98
CA GLU A 325 -65.37 29.45 8.77
C GLU A 325 -64.76 30.54 9.68
N ILE A 326 -63.44 30.54 9.86
CA ILE A 326 -62.72 31.53 10.69
C ILE A 326 -62.32 32.74 9.81
N PRO A 327 -62.82 33.96 10.11
CA PRO A 327 -62.39 35.19 9.45
C PRO A 327 -60.96 35.59 9.86
N ARG A 328 -60.37 36.55 9.12
CA ARG A 328 -59.06 37.14 9.47
C ARG A 328 -59.14 38.17 10.61
N GLU A 329 -60.35 38.63 10.92
CA GLU A 329 -60.67 39.42 12.11
C GLU A 329 -60.96 38.50 13.32
N TRP A 330 -61.05 39.08 14.52
CA TRP A 330 -61.33 38.33 15.74
C TRP A 330 -62.83 37.98 15.85
N THR A 331 -63.13 36.68 15.87
CA THR A 331 -64.48 36.12 16.13
C THR A 331 -64.46 35.33 17.45
N SER A 332 -65.61 35.13 18.09
CA SER A 332 -65.66 34.29 19.29
C SER A 332 -65.63 32.79 18.96
N ARG A 333 -65.06 32.02 19.90
CA ARG A 333 -65.12 30.54 19.91
C ARG A 333 -66.56 30.02 19.89
N GLU A 334 -67.51 30.80 20.41
CA GLU A 334 -68.95 30.56 20.39
C GLU A 334 -69.52 30.65 18.96
N GLU A 335 -69.27 31.75 18.24
CA GLU A 335 -69.70 31.94 16.82
C GLU A 335 -69.12 30.84 15.91
N ILE A 336 -67.84 30.48 16.08
CA ILE A 336 -67.22 29.38 15.33
C ILE A 336 -67.93 28.06 15.66
N GLN A 337 -68.27 27.82 16.93
CA GLN A 337 -68.92 26.57 17.35
C GLN A 337 -70.30 26.39 16.71
N GLU A 338 -71.09 27.47 16.65
CA GLU A 338 -72.41 27.49 16.02
C GLU A 338 -72.31 27.14 14.52
N LYS A 339 -71.41 27.80 13.79
CA LYS A 339 -71.17 27.52 12.35
C LYS A 339 -70.71 26.09 12.06
N VAL A 340 -69.76 25.56 12.85
CA VAL A 340 -69.13 24.25 12.54
C VAL A 340 -69.82 23.06 13.21
N GLY A 341 -70.84 23.28 14.04
CA GLY A 341 -71.67 22.22 14.63
C GLY A 341 -70.90 21.22 15.54
N LEU A 342 -69.85 21.67 16.24
CA LEU A 342 -69.02 20.79 17.08
C LEU A 342 -69.24 21.01 18.58
N SER A 343 -68.91 19.99 19.39
CA SER A 343 -68.84 20.16 20.85
C SER A 343 -67.65 21.05 21.25
N ARG A 344 -67.81 21.86 22.29
CA ARG A 344 -66.77 22.80 22.82
C ARG A 344 -65.42 22.13 23.01
N VAL A 345 -65.38 20.91 23.56
CA VAL A 345 -64.15 20.14 23.77
C VAL A 345 -63.48 19.78 22.43
N ARG A 346 -64.27 19.28 21.47
CA ARG A 346 -63.73 18.85 20.17
C ARG A 346 -63.27 20.02 19.31
N LEU A 347 -63.99 21.14 19.35
CA LEU A 347 -63.57 22.37 18.70
C LEU A 347 -62.26 22.89 19.30
N ASN A 348 -62.13 22.96 20.63
CA ASN A 348 -60.90 23.46 21.25
C ASN A 348 -59.67 22.56 20.98
N GLN A 349 -59.86 21.24 20.82
CA GLN A 349 -58.80 20.32 20.35
C GLN A 349 -58.36 20.56 18.89
N LEU A 350 -59.26 21.08 18.04
CA LEU A 350 -58.98 21.36 16.63
C LEU A 350 -58.39 22.77 16.47
N LEU A 351 -58.94 23.76 17.18
CA LEU A 351 -58.37 25.11 17.28
C LEU A 351 -56.97 25.12 17.87
N LYS A 352 -56.65 24.25 18.85
CA LYS A 352 -55.28 24.11 19.37
C LYS A 352 -54.31 23.63 18.29
N ARG A 353 -54.69 22.60 17.52
CA ARG A 353 -53.86 22.09 16.41
C ARG A 353 -53.73 23.05 15.24
N LEU A 354 -54.76 23.86 14.97
CA LEU A 354 -54.68 24.96 13.99
C LEU A 354 -53.71 26.06 14.43
N GLU A 355 -53.59 26.34 15.73
CA GLU A 355 -52.63 27.28 16.30
C GLU A 355 -51.21 26.70 16.33
N GLU A 356 -51.05 25.44 16.76
CA GLU A 356 -49.77 24.70 16.73
C GLU A 356 -49.20 24.59 15.29
N LYS A 357 -50.07 24.51 14.28
CA LYS A 357 -49.70 24.56 12.85
C LYS A 357 -49.61 25.98 12.26
N GLY A 358 -49.80 27.03 13.05
CA GLY A 358 -49.68 28.43 12.63
C GLY A 358 -50.71 28.87 11.58
N TYR A 359 -51.95 28.37 11.64
CA TYR A 359 -53.06 28.80 10.76
C TYR A 359 -54.03 29.77 11.45
N VAL A 360 -54.15 29.69 12.78
CA VAL A 360 -54.98 30.61 13.59
C VAL A 360 -54.19 31.12 14.78
N GLU A 361 -54.63 32.26 15.32
CA GLU A 361 -54.17 32.83 16.58
C GLU A 361 -55.34 32.87 17.55
N ARG A 362 -55.12 32.60 18.84
CA ARG A 362 -56.17 32.62 19.87
C ARG A 362 -55.77 33.50 21.04
N ARG A 363 -56.74 34.27 21.55
CA ARG A 363 -56.59 35.14 22.72
C ARG A 363 -57.74 34.89 23.70
N ILE A 364 -57.51 35.17 24.98
CA ILE A 364 -58.55 35.15 26.01
C ILE A 364 -58.74 36.57 26.52
N GLU A 365 -59.97 37.06 26.50
CA GLU A 365 -60.35 38.38 27.01
C GLU A 365 -61.55 38.23 27.95
N GLY A 366 -61.30 38.43 29.25
CA GLY A 366 -62.27 38.16 30.31
C GLY A 366 -62.73 36.69 30.29
N LYS A 367 -64.00 36.46 29.94
CA LYS A 367 -64.60 35.12 29.81
C LYS A 367 -64.72 34.61 28.36
N LYS A 368 -64.35 35.43 27.36
CA LYS A 368 -64.43 35.05 25.94
C LYS A 368 -63.09 34.51 25.43
N GLN A 369 -63.16 33.51 24.56
CA GLN A 369 -62.01 33.04 23.77
C GLN A 369 -62.19 33.56 22.35
N LEU A 370 -61.28 34.42 21.90
CA LEU A 370 -61.27 35.00 20.55
C LEU A 370 -60.29 34.24 19.67
N ILE A 371 -60.63 34.05 18.40
CA ILE A 371 -59.78 33.41 17.39
C ILE A 371 -59.80 34.23 16.10
N ARG A 372 -58.66 34.31 15.42
CA ARG A 372 -58.56 34.83 14.04
C ARG A 372 -57.71 33.94 13.14
N LYS A 373 -57.99 33.95 11.84
CA LYS A 373 -57.20 33.28 10.80
C LYS A 373 -55.95 34.09 10.47
N LEU A 374 -54.78 33.45 10.51
CA LEU A 374 -53.51 34.02 10.06
C LEU A 374 -53.26 33.78 8.57
N ARG A 375 -53.58 32.57 8.09
CA ARG A 375 -53.41 32.16 6.69
C ARG A 375 -54.43 31.11 6.29
N ASP A 376 -54.77 31.07 5.02
CA ASP A 376 -55.58 30.00 4.43
C ASP A 376 -54.72 28.76 4.13
N GLY A 377 -55.33 27.59 3.93
CA GLY A 377 -54.62 26.34 3.68
C GLY A 377 -55.45 25.29 2.96
N VAL A 378 -54.78 24.42 2.20
CA VAL A 378 -55.40 23.34 1.40
C VAL A 378 -55.06 21.99 2.04
N PRO A 379 -56.05 21.12 2.33
CA PRO A 379 -55.79 19.80 2.88
C PRO A 379 -55.26 18.86 1.78
N LEU A 380 -53.96 18.53 1.84
CA LEU A 380 -53.35 17.44 1.07
C LEU A 380 -53.76 16.10 1.71
N ARG A 381 -54.71 15.38 1.11
CA ARG A 381 -55.41 14.26 1.78
C ARG A 381 -54.76 12.92 1.50
N ASN A 382 -54.20 12.72 0.30
CA ASN A 382 -53.65 11.42 -0.12
C ASN A 382 -52.72 11.51 -1.35
N VAL A 383 -52.17 10.36 -1.74
CA VAL A 383 -51.29 10.14 -2.91
C VAL A 383 -51.88 10.65 -4.23
N ALA A 384 -53.20 10.65 -4.41
CA ALA A 384 -53.84 11.17 -5.62
C ALA A 384 -53.89 12.70 -5.66
N ASP A 385 -53.79 13.39 -4.52
CA ASP A 385 -53.62 14.85 -4.48
C ASP A 385 -52.21 15.24 -4.92
N VAL A 386 -51.20 14.59 -4.33
CA VAL A 386 -49.79 14.71 -4.76
C VAL A 386 -49.67 14.41 -6.26
N LYS A 387 -50.27 13.32 -6.74
CA LYS A 387 -50.35 13.01 -8.19
C LYS A 387 -50.89 14.19 -9.00
N ARG A 388 -52.07 14.74 -8.64
CA ARG A 388 -52.70 15.84 -9.40
C ARG A 388 -51.83 17.10 -9.40
N ILE A 389 -51.14 17.39 -8.30
CA ILE A 389 -50.20 18.52 -8.21
C ILE A 389 -49.04 18.30 -9.17
N LEU A 390 -48.35 17.15 -9.11
CA LEU A 390 -47.20 16.87 -10.00
C LEU A 390 -47.58 16.86 -11.49
N GLU A 391 -48.74 16.29 -11.84
CA GLU A 391 -49.20 16.28 -13.24
C GLU A 391 -49.50 17.68 -13.77
N LYS A 392 -49.96 18.60 -12.89
CA LYS A 392 -50.20 20.01 -13.22
C LYS A 392 -48.90 20.84 -13.23
N GLU A 393 -48.05 20.71 -12.22
CA GLU A 393 -46.79 21.46 -12.06
C GLU A 393 -45.78 21.12 -13.16
N PHE A 394 -45.63 19.83 -13.51
CA PHE A 394 -44.60 19.36 -14.45
C PHE A 394 -45.13 19.02 -15.86
N GLY A 395 -46.44 19.06 -16.10
CA GLY A 395 -47.05 18.83 -17.42
C GLY A 395 -46.96 17.38 -17.94
N ILE A 396 -46.81 16.41 -17.05
CA ILE A 396 -46.61 14.97 -17.35
C ILE A 396 -47.77 14.13 -16.81
N LYS A 397 -47.93 12.89 -17.30
CA LYS A 397 -48.70 11.85 -16.60
C LYS A 397 -47.80 11.00 -15.68
N ILE A 398 -48.21 10.75 -14.43
CA ILE A 398 -47.47 9.92 -13.46
C ILE A 398 -48.37 8.85 -12.82
N SER A 399 -47.90 7.61 -12.73
CA SER A 399 -48.70 6.53 -12.13
C SER A 399 -48.76 6.64 -10.61
N HIS A 400 -49.90 6.29 -10.02
CA HIS A 400 -50.10 6.31 -8.56
C HIS A 400 -49.05 5.49 -7.80
N THR A 401 -48.59 4.37 -8.37
CA THR A 401 -47.49 3.56 -7.83
C THR A 401 -46.15 4.30 -7.82
N ALA A 402 -45.85 5.11 -8.86
CA ALA A 402 -44.62 5.91 -8.88
C ALA A 402 -44.67 7.01 -7.81
N VAL A 403 -45.82 7.66 -7.60
CA VAL A 403 -45.98 8.66 -6.53
C VAL A 403 -45.80 8.02 -5.15
N ARG A 404 -46.34 6.80 -4.90
CA ARG A 404 -46.08 6.04 -3.67
C ARG A 404 -44.59 5.79 -3.42
N ARG A 405 -43.83 5.39 -4.46
CA ARG A 405 -42.38 5.15 -4.36
C ARG A 405 -41.61 6.42 -4.06
N LEU A 406 -41.92 7.52 -4.75
CA LEU A 406 -41.30 8.84 -4.48
C LEU A 406 -41.60 9.33 -3.05
N LEU A 407 -42.80 9.10 -2.51
CA LEU A 407 -43.16 9.41 -1.10
C LEU A 407 -42.40 8.54 -0.07
N ALA A 408 -41.90 7.36 -0.49
CA ALA A 408 -40.99 6.53 0.30
C ALA A 408 -39.51 6.92 0.11
N GLY A 409 -39.20 7.93 -0.71
CA GLY A 409 -37.82 8.31 -1.06
C GLY A 409 -37.21 7.50 -2.20
N GLU A 410 -37.93 6.54 -2.79
CA GLU A 410 -37.42 5.68 -3.85
C GLU A 410 -37.44 6.37 -5.22
N LEU A 411 -36.25 6.53 -5.83
CA LEU A 411 -36.08 6.97 -7.20
C LEU A 411 -35.94 5.78 -8.16
N ASP A 412 -36.67 5.79 -9.28
CA ASP A 412 -36.50 4.84 -10.38
C ASP A 412 -36.00 5.55 -11.65
N GLY A 413 -34.68 5.53 -11.86
CA GLY A 413 -34.00 6.19 -12.96
C GLY A 413 -32.79 5.38 -13.42
N SER A 414 -32.58 5.25 -14.74
CA SER A 414 -31.52 4.38 -15.28
C SER A 414 -30.13 4.95 -14.99
N ALA A 415 -29.95 6.27 -15.02
CA ALA A 415 -28.69 6.91 -14.63
C ALA A 415 -28.43 6.79 -13.11
N TYR A 416 -29.47 6.82 -12.27
CA TYR A 416 -29.36 6.62 -10.82
C TYR A 416 -28.91 5.19 -10.49
N HIS A 417 -29.58 4.17 -11.04
CA HIS A 417 -29.21 2.77 -10.83
C HIS A 417 -27.79 2.47 -11.34
N LEU A 418 -27.41 3.08 -12.48
CA LEU A 418 -26.07 2.96 -13.07
C LEU A 418 -24.98 3.61 -12.21
N LEU A 419 -25.23 4.83 -11.71
CA LEU A 419 -24.32 5.52 -10.79
C LEU A 419 -24.16 4.74 -9.48
N ARG A 420 -25.25 4.16 -8.97
CA ARG A 420 -25.22 3.33 -7.76
C ARG A 420 -24.36 2.08 -7.97
N GLU A 421 -24.58 1.33 -9.05
CA GLU A 421 -23.75 0.15 -9.36
C GLU A 421 -22.27 0.52 -9.60
N VAL A 422 -21.99 1.68 -10.20
CA VAL A 422 -20.62 2.18 -10.35
C VAL A 422 -19.98 2.54 -9.00
N LYS A 423 -20.71 3.21 -8.10
CA LYS A 423 -20.23 3.49 -6.74
C LYS A 423 -20.03 2.22 -5.92
N GLU A 424 -20.89 1.23 -6.05
CA GLU A 424 -20.88 -0.02 -5.28
C GLU A 424 -19.80 -1.03 -5.74
N LYS A 425 -19.54 -1.14 -7.05
CA LYS A 425 -18.67 -2.19 -7.61
C LYS A 425 -17.42 -1.69 -8.34
N TRP A 426 -17.49 -0.51 -8.94
CA TRP A 426 -16.51 -0.04 -9.93
C TRP A 426 -15.67 1.16 -9.45
N LEU A 427 -15.97 1.69 -8.27
CA LEU A 427 -15.18 2.74 -7.62
C LEU A 427 -13.86 2.17 -7.09
N VAL A 428 -12.87 2.08 -7.98
CA VAL A 428 -11.55 1.46 -7.74
C VAL A 428 -10.46 2.53 -7.65
N ARG A 429 -9.45 2.31 -6.79
CA ARG A 429 -8.29 3.21 -6.62
C ARG A 429 -7.14 2.87 -7.57
N TYR A 430 -6.24 3.81 -7.83
CA TYR A 430 -5.05 3.56 -8.67
C TYR A 430 -4.05 2.53 -8.10
N ASP A 431 -4.11 2.21 -6.81
CA ASP A 431 -3.23 1.23 -6.14
C ASP A 431 -3.83 -0.18 -6.00
N ASP A 432 -5.05 -0.40 -6.50
CA ASP A 432 -5.78 -1.68 -6.48
C ASP A 432 -5.43 -2.56 -7.71
N GLU A 433 -5.25 -3.88 -7.53
CA GLU A 433 -5.03 -4.84 -8.66
C GLU A 433 -6.11 -4.67 -9.74
N ARG A 434 -7.37 -4.39 -9.33
CA ARG A 434 -8.51 -4.20 -10.22
C ARG A 434 -8.34 -3.02 -11.18
N ALA A 435 -7.60 -1.96 -10.82
CA ALA A 435 -7.32 -0.86 -11.74
C ALA A 435 -6.40 -1.31 -12.89
N GLY A 436 -5.38 -2.12 -12.57
CA GLY A 436 -4.51 -2.76 -13.57
C GLY A 436 -5.29 -3.74 -14.46
N ILE A 437 -6.16 -4.57 -13.88
CA ILE A 437 -7.00 -5.49 -14.66
C ILE A 437 -7.97 -4.71 -15.58
N LEU A 438 -8.61 -3.65 -15.08
CA LEU A 438 -9.47 -2.78 -15.89
C LEU A 438 -8.70 -2.14 -17.05
N ALA A 439 -7.49 -1.64 -16.79
CA ALA A 439 -6.62 -1.08 -17.82
C ALA A 439 -6.23 -2.12 -18.88
N ARG A 440 -5.88 -3.35 -18.46
CA ARG A 440 -5.54 -4.48 -19.33
C ARG A 440 -6.70 -4.94 -20.20
N VAL A 441 -7.89 -5.08 -19.62
CA VAL A 441 -9.12 -5.44 -20.35
C VAL A 441 -9.53 -4.34 -21.33
N LEU A 442 -9.38 -3.07 -20.95
CA LEU A 442 -9.62 -1.91 -21.81
C LEU A 442 -8.64 -1.84 -22.99
N GLY A 443 -7.34 -2.03 -22.75
CA GLY A 443 -6.32 -2.09 -23.81
C GLY A 443 -6.61 -3.22 -24.81
N PHE A 444 -6.97 -4.41 -24.31
CA PHE A 444 -7.35 -5.54 -25.15
C PHE A 444 -8.66 -5.30 -25.92
N LEU A 445 -9.66 -4.66 -25.29
CA LEU A 445 -10.92 -4.25 -25.92
C LEU A 445 -10.70 -3.27 -27.08
N LEU A 446 -9.74 -2.34 -26.94
CA LEU A 446 -9.42 -1.36 -27.99
C LEU A 446 -8.81 -2.02 -29.24
N GLY A 447 -8.06 -3.11 -29.11
CA GLY A 447 -7.64 -3.94 -30.24
C GLY A 447 -8.74 -4.90 -30.73
N ASP A 448 -8.97 -6.00 -30.01
CA ASP A 448 -9.63 -7.21 -30.52
C ASP A 448 -11.13 -7.35 -30.17
N GLY A 449 -11.67 -6.48 -29.31
CA GLY A 449 -13.09 -6.53 -28.89
C GLY A 449 -14.01 -5.51 -29.57
N HIS A 450 -15.32 -5.54 -29.25
CA HIS A 450 -16.25 -4.46 -29.61
C HIS A 450 -17.43 -4.31 -28.63
N LEU A 451 -17.97 -3.10 -28.51
CA LEU A 451 -19.23 -2.84 -27.82
C LEU A 451 -20.42 -3.06 -28.76
N ALA A 452 -21.47 -3.74 -28.28
CA ALA A 452 -22.74 -3.89 -29.01
C ALA A 452 -23.60 -2.62 -28.89
N LYS A 453 -24.60 -2.49 -29.78
CA LYS A 453 -25.52 -1.33 -29.80
C LYS A 453 -26.66 -1.40 -28.78
N ASP A 454 -26.94 -2.58 -28.22
CA ASP A 454 -27.94 -2.79 -27.17
C ASP A 454 -27.64 -2.03 -25.86
N GLY A 455 -26.37 -1.70 -25.61
CA GLY A 455 -25.94 -1.01 -24.40
C GLY A 455 -25.76 -1.91 -23.18
N ALA A 456 -25.49 -3.20 -23.40
CA ALA A 456 -25.16 -4.19 -22.39
C ALA A 456 -24.05 -5.16 -22.83
N ARG A 457 -24.03 -5.62 -24.08
CA ARG A 457 -23.12 -6.68 -24.54
C ARG A 457 -21.77 -6.15 -25.01
N ILE A 458 -20.71 -6.82 -24.57
CA ILE A 458 -19.31 -6.55 -24.90
C ILE A 458 -18.73 -7.85 -25.46
N TRP A 459 -18.14 -7.79 -26.65
CA TRP A 459 -17.51 -8.93 -27.33
C TRP A 459 -15.99 -8.82 -27.33
N PHE A 460 -15.31 -9.96 -27.32
CA PHE A 460 -13.87 -10.11 -27.46
C PHE A 460 -13.58 -11.28 -28.41
N ASN A 461 -12.72 -11.08 -29.40
CA ASN A 461 -12.38 -12.11 -30.40
C ASN A 461 -10.87 -12.36 -30.35
N SER A 462 -10.41 -13.60 -30.23
CA SER A 462 -8.97 -13.88 -30.20
C SER A 462 -8.68 -15.40 -30.31
N SER A 463 -7.49 -15.85 -29.92
CA SER A 463 -7.20 -17.28 -29.77
C SER A 463 -7.93 -17.88 -28.58
N LYS A 464 -8.31 -19.17 -28.66
CA LYS A 464 -9.03 -19.90 -27.59
C LYS A 464 -8.29 -19.92 -26.25
N LYS A 465 -6.96 -19.79 -26.25
CA LYS A 465 -6.13 -19.71 -25.03
C LYS A 465 -6.14 -18.30 -24.43
N GLU A 466 -6.16 -17.28 -25.26
CA GLU A 466 -6.16 -15.86 -24.88
C GLU A 466 -7.50 -15.45 -24.29
N LEU A 467 -8.60 -15.85 -24.92
CA LEU A 467 -9.95 -15.65 -24.38
C LEU A 467 -10.17 -16.38 -23.05
N LYS A 468 -9.53 -17.53 -22.81
CA LYS A 468 -9.56 -18.18 -21.48
C LYS A 468 -8.85 -17.34 -20.43
N ALA A 469 -7.67 -16.80 -20.72
CA ALA A 469 -6.93 -15.95 -19.77
C ALA A 469 -7.68 -14.63 -19.48
N LEU A 470 -8.23 -14.00 -20.53
CA LEU A 470 -9.10 -12.83 -20.42
C LEU A 470 -10.36 -13.11 -19.60
N ALA A 471 -10.97 -14.30 -19.73
CA ALA A 471 -12.14 -14.68 -18.95
C ALA A 471 -11.87 -14.73 -17.43
N GLU A 472 -10.67 -15.15 -17.00
CA GLU A 472 -10.33 -15.13 -15.57
C GLU A 472 -10.15 -13.70 -15.05
N ASP A 473 -9.53 -12.79 -15.81
CA ASP A 473 -9.45 -11.37 -15.45
C ASP A 473 -10.83 -10.70 -15.43
N LEU A 474 -11.75 -11.06 -16.34
CA LEU A 474 -13.14 -10.61 -16.28
C LEU A 474 -13.88 -11.12 -15.03
N LYS A 475 -13.65 -12.38 -14.61
CA LYS A 475 -14.20 -12.92 -13.35
C LYS A 475 -13.66 -12.19 -12.12
N LYS A 476 -12.37 -11.83 -12.08
CA LYS A 476 -11.79 -11.00 -11.00
C LYS A 476 -12.48 -9.64 -10.85
N LEU A 477 -13.02 -9.09 -11.95
CA LEU A 477 -13.83 -7.87 -11.95
C LEU A 477 -15.31 -8.11 -11.58
N GLY A 478 -15.68 -9.31 -11.12
CA GLY A 478 -17.06 -9.66 -10.76
C GLY A 478 -18.00 -9.79 -11.97
N LEU A 479 -17.45 -10.02 -13.17
CA LEU A 479 -18.23 -10.22 -14.39
C LEU A 479 -18.42 -11.70 -14.70
N ASN A 480 -19.53 -12.02 -15.37
CA ASN A 480 -19.82 -13.36 -15.88
C ASN A 480 -19.51 -13.41 -17.38
N PRO A 481 -18.32 -13.87 -17.79
CA PRO A 481 -18.03 -14.16 -19.20
C PRO A 481 -18.80 -15.38 -19.69
N SER A 482 -19.17 -15.37 -20.97
CA SER A 482 -19.80 -16.51 -21.65
C SER A 482 -18.86 -17.71 -21.77
N GLU A 483 -19.39 -18.85 -22.22
CA GLU A 483 -18.54 -19.86 -22.86
C GLU A 483 -17.89 -19.28 -24.13
N ILE A 484 -16.74 -19.84 -24.53
CA ILE A 484 -16.03 -19.41 -25.74
C ILE A 484 -16.71 -20.05 -26.96
N ILE A 485 -17.39 -19.22 -27.75
CA ILE A 485 -18.05 -19.62 -28.99
C ILE A 485 -16.99 -19.79 -30.08
N GLU A 486 -16.96 -20.96 -30.71
CA GLU A 486 -16.13 -21.25 -31.87
C GLU A 486 -16.99 -21.19 -33.15
N ARG A 487 -16.49 -20.53 -34.21
CA ARG A 487 -17.13 -20.49 -35.53
C ARG A 487 -16.11 -20.74 -36.62
N GLU A 488 -16.45 -21.65 -37.52
CA GLU A 488 -15.75 -21.79 -38.79
C GLU A 488 -16.20 -20.69 -39.76
N PHE A 489 -15.28 -20.24 -40.59
CA PHE A 489 -15.54 -19.31 -41.69
C PHE A 489 -14.69 -19.70 -42.90
N SER A 490 -15.15 -19.29 -44.07
CA SER A 490 -14.40 -19.38 -45.32
C SER A 490 -14.31 -17.99 -45.94
N SER A 491 -13.12 -17.57 -46.33
CA SER A 491 -12.89 -16.26 -46.94
C SER A 491 -11.94 -16.39 -48.11
N GLU A 492 -12.28 -15.79 -49.24
CA GLU A 492 -11.41 -15.78 -50.41
C GLU A 492 -10.46 -14.58 -50.36
N ILE A 493 -9.15 -14.84 -50.41
CA ILE A 493 -8.10 -13.82 -50.34
C ILE A 493 -7.19 -14.01 -51.55
N GLY A 494 -7.35 -13.14 -52.57
CA GLY A 494 -6.53 -13.15 -53.78
C GLY A 494 -6.66 -14.42 -54.62
N GLY A 495 -7.89 -14.89 -54.86
CA GLY A 495 -8.15 -16.11 -55.63
C GLY A 495 -7.86 -17.41 -54.88
N ARG A 496 -7.58 -17.35 -53.57
CA ARG A 496 -7.38 -18.52 -52.71
C ARG A 496 -8.43 -18.55 -51.61
N LYS A 497 -9.16 -19.65 -51.53
CA LYS A 497 -10.08 -19.94 -50.42
C LYS A 497 -9.26 -20.24 -49.15
N VAL A 498 -9.49 -19.45 -48.11
CA VAL A 498 -8.86 -19.60 -46.80
C VAL A 498 -9.96 -19.95 -45.81
N ASP A 499 -10.01 -21.22 -45.42
CA ASP A 499 -10.88 -21.70 -44.36
C ASP A 499 -10.20 -21.48 -43.00
N GLY A 500 -10.97 -21.09 -41.98
CA GLY A 500 -10.42 -20.71 -40.68
C GLY A 500 -11.45 -20.76 -39.54
N ARG A 501 -10.97 -20.51 -38.31
CA ARG A 501 -11.77 -20.54 -37.08
C ARG A 501 -11.60 -19.26 -36.27
N ILE A 502 -12.71 -18.64 -35.91
CA ILE A 502 -12.78 -17.50 -35.00
C ILE A 502 -13.31 -18.01 -33.65
N HIS A 503 -12.68 -17.57 -32.56
CA HIS A 503 -13.19 -17.79 -31.22
C HIS A 503 -13.66 -16.45 -30.66
N MET A 504 -14.79 -16.46 -29.95
CA MET A 504 -15.46 -15.26 -29.44
C MET A 504 -15.90 -15.48 -27.99
N LEU A 505 -15.78 -14.43 -27.18
CA LEU A 505 -16.24 -14.35 -25.80
C LEU A 505 -17.14 -13.12 -25.66
N TYR A 506 -18.18 -13.17 -24.81
CA TYR A 506 -18.92 -11.97 -24.46
C TYR A 506 -19.22 -11.84 -22.96
N VAL A 507 -19.51 -10.61 -22.54
CA VAL A 507 -20.05 -10.26 -21.22
C VAL A 507 -21.28 -9.38 -21.44
N ASP A 508 -22.36 -9.65 -20.70
CA ASP A 508 -23.54 -8.79 -20.63
C ASP A 508 -23.56 -8.00 -19.32
N SER A 509 -23.19 -6.72 -19.37
CA SER A 509 -23.23 -5.82 -18.21
C SER A 509 -23.46 -4.37 -18.63
N ARG A 510 -24.57 -3.78 -18.17
CA ARG A 510 -24.93 -2.39 -18.48
C ARG A 510 -23.98 -1.37 -17.85
N ALA A 511 -23.53 -1.61 -16.61
CA ALA A 511 -22.53 -0.77 -15.96
C ALA A 511 -21.19 -0.83 -16.68
N PHE A 512 -20.68 -2.03 -16.97
CA PHE A 512 -19.39 -2.20 -17.62
C PHE A 512 -19.39 -1.66 -19.07
N HIS A 513 -20.49 -1.85 -19.81
CA HIS A 513 -20.67 -1.25 -21.15
C HIS A 513 -20.68 0.28 -21.09
N ALA A 514 -21.39 0.86 -20.12
CA ALA A 514 -21.42 2.30 -19.93
C ALA A 514 -20.07 2.87 -19.50
N LEU A 515 -19.29 2.17 -18.66
CA LEU A 515 -17.93 2.57 -18.29
C LEU A 515 -16.99 2.57 -19.50
N MET A 516 -17.06 1.54 -20.36
CA MET A 516 -16.29 1.53 -21.60
C MET A 516 -16.67 2.69 -22.52
N ARG A 517 -17.96 3.02 -22.64
CA ARG A 517 -18.41 4.22 -23.38
C ARG A 517 -17.99 5.54 -22.72
N PHE A 518 -17.95 5.62 -21.39
CA PHE A 518 -17.50 6.79 -20.63
C PHE A 518 -16.00 7.05 -20.88
N TRP A 519 -15.20 5.99 -20.87
CA TRP A 519 -13.79 5.99 -21.26
C TRP A 519 -13.57 6.05 -22.78
N GLY A 520 -14.57 6.40 -23.58
CA GLY A 520 -14.42 6.73 -25.01
C GLY A 520 -14.39 5.54 -25.98
N VAL A 521 -14.65 4.31 -25.53
CA VAL A 521 -14.82 3.16 -26.43
C VAL A 521 -16.18 3.30 -27.14
N GLU A 522 -16.17 3.45 -28.46
CA GLU A 522 -17.40 3.61 -29.24
C GLU A 522 -18.08 2.28 -29.62
N ALA A 523 -19.41 2.30 -29.72
CA ALA A 523 -20.21 1.16 -30.15
C ALA A 523 -20.35 1.11 -31.68
N GLY A 524 -19.98 -0.03 -32.28
CA GLY A 524 -19.98 -0.25 -33.73
C GLY A 524 -18.57 -0.45 -34.31
N ASN A 525 -18.35 -0.02 -35.55
CA ASN A 525 -17.10 -0.26 -36.26
C ASN A 525 -16.04 0.82 -35.96
N LYS A 526 -14.98 0.42 -35.26
CA LYS A 526 -13.83 1.25 -34.86
C LYS A 526 -13.19 2.03 -36.01
N THR A 527 -13.02 1.40 -37.17
CA THR A 527 -12.24 1.93 -38.32
C THR A 527 -12.85 3.15 -38.99
N LYS A 528 -14.08 3.54 -38.60
CA LYS A 528 -14.79 4.71 -39.12
C LYS A 528 -14.74 5.96 -38.22
N LYS A 529 -14.24 5.86 -36.99
CA LYS A 529 -14.38 6.96 -36.00
C LYS A 529 -13.11 7.35 -35.24
N GLY A 530 -12.15 6.44 -35.12
CA GLY A 530 -10.98 6.61 -34.25
C GLY A 530 -11.35 6.61 -32.76
N TYR A 531 -10.33 6.66 -31.91
CA TYR A 531 -10.42 6.74 -30.44
C TYR A 531 -9.13 7.42 -29.91
N ARG A 532 -8.97 7.57 -28.59
CA ARG A 532 -7.74 8.07 -27.92
C ARG A 532 -7.43 7.24 -26.68
N VAL A 533 -6.25 7.43 -26.08
CA VAL A 533 -5.98 6.86 -24.75
C VAL A 533 -6.83 7.61 -23.72
N PRO A 534 -7.60 6.91 -22.85
CA PRO A 534 -8.48 7.61 -21.90
C PRO A 534 -7.70 8.38 -20.84
N LYS A 535 -8.23 9.51 -20.38
CA LYS A 535 -7.55 10.42 -19.43
C LYS A 535 -7.00 9.72 -18.18
N TRP A 536 -7.77 8.79 -17.59
CA TRP A 536 -7.37 8.05 -16.39
C TRP A 536 -6.18 7.11 -16.64
N ILE A 537 -5.95 6.66 -17.88
CA ILE A 537 -4.72 5.95 -18.27
C ILE A 537 -3.57 6.96 -18.41
N LYS A 538 -3.75 8.06 -19.16
CA LYS A 538 -2.68 9.06 -19.35
C LYS A 538 -2.21 9.71 -18.04
N ASN A 539 -3.11 9.91 -17.09
CA ASN A 539 -2.83 10.52 -15.79
C ASN A 539 -2.50 9.50 -14.70
N GLY A 540 -2.67 8.20 -14.95
CA GLY A 540 -2.47 7.15 -13.96
C GLY A 540 -1.01 6.88 -13.59
N ASN A 541 -0.82 6.09 -12.54
CA ASN A 541 0.49 5.58 -12.16
C ASN A 541 1.09 4.63 -13.21
N LEU A 542 2.38 4.32 -13.06
CA LEU A 542 3.10 3.43 -13.97
C LEU A 542 2.46 2.03 -14.04
N PHE A 543 1.84 1.55 -12.96
CA PHE A 543 1.12 0.27 -12.95
C PHE A 543 -0.08 0.26 -13.93
N VAL A 544 -1.00 1.22 -13.80
CA VAL A 544 -2.16 1.34 -14.71
C VAL A 544 -1.73 1.54 -16.17
N LYS A 545 -0.70 2.36 -16.40
CA LYS A 545 -0.13 2.59 -17.74
C LYS A 545 0.46 1.32 -18.34
N ARG A 546 1.24 0.57 -17.55
CA ARG A 546 1.85 -0.70 -17.97
C ARG A 546 0.78 -1.71 -18.37
N GLU A 547 -0.23 -1.90 -17.53
CA GLU A 547 -1.26 -2.91 -17.77
C GLU A 547 -2.15 -2.59 -18.98
N PHE A 548 -2.45 -1.31 -19.23
CA PHE A 548 -3.09 -0.86 -20.48
C PHE A 548 -2.28 -1.26 -21.72
N LEU A 549 -0.98 -0.96 -21.72
CA LEU A 549 -0.08 -1.31 -22.82
C LEU A 549 0.03 -2.83 -23.00
N ARG A 550 0.16 -3.60 -21.91
CA ARG A 550 0.17 -5.08 -21.95
C ARG A 550 -1.09 -5.65 -22.59
N GLY A 551 -2.26 -5.11 -22.26
CA GLY A 551 -3.53 -5.50 -22.86
C GLY A 551 -3.59 -5.21 -24.36
N LEU A 552 -3.16 -4.01 -24.77
CA LEU A 552 -3.16 -3.59 -26.18
C LEU A 552 -2.17 -4.39 -27.03
N PHE A 553 -0.95 -4.62 -26.54
CA PHE A 553 0.04 -5.46 -27.23
C PHE A 553 -0.33 -6.96 -27.21
N ALA A 554 -1.11 -7.42 -26.22
CA ALA A 554 -1.66 -8.78 -26.26
C ALA A 554 -2.67 -9.00 -27.39
N ALA A 555 -3.47 -8.00 -27.76
CA ALA A 555 -4.28 -8.02 -28.99
C ALA A 555 -3.41 -7.83 -30.25
N ASP A 556 -3.22 -6.60 -30.71
CA ASP A 556 -2.61 -6.28 -32.02
C ASP A 556 -1.08 -6.33 -32.06
N GLY A 557 -0.40 -6.41 -30.91
CA GLY A 557 1.07 -6.32 -30.84
C GLY A 557 1.77 -7.51 -31.50
N THR A 558 2.76 -7.25 -32.36
CA THR A 558 3.58 -8.33 -32.94
C THR A 558 4.34 -9.07 -31.86
N LYS A 559 4.12 -10.39 -31.76
CA LYS A 559 4.93 -11.25 -30.90
C LYS A 559 6.43 -11.16 -31.32
N PRO A 560 7.39 -11.17 -30.38
CA PRO A 560 8.79 -11.38 -30.70
C PRO A 560 9.00 -12.77 -31.33
N TYR A 561 9.71 -12.81 -32.45
CA TYR A 561 10.13 -14.01 -33.16
C TYR A 561 11.65 -13.97 -33.38
N PRO A 562 12.37 -15.08 -33.13
CA PRO A 562 13.82 -15.14 -33.23
C PRO A 562 14.27 -15.23 -34.69
N GLY A 563 15.26 -14.40 -35.04
CA GLY A 563 16.32 -14.82 -35.95
C GLY A 563 17.42 -15.53 -35.15
N LYS A 564 18.65 -15.62 -35.69
CA LYS A 564 19.73 -16.37 -35.01
C LYS A 564 20.11 -15.81 -33.63
N TYR A 565 20.29 -14.49 -33.54
CA TYR A 565 20.68 -13.80 -32.29
C TYR A 565 19.82 -12.58 -31.94
N ASN A 566 18.98 -12.13 -32.88
CA ASN A 566 18.19 -10.89 -32.83
C ASN A 566 16.71 -11.24 -33.06
N PHE A 567 15.80 -10.31 -32.79
CA PHE A 567 14.35 -10.50 -32.95
C PHE A 567 13.76 -9.57 -34.01
N ASN A 568 12.56 -9.89 -34.49
CA ASN A 568 11.77 -9.08 -35.43
C ASN A 568 11.36 -7.70 -34.86
N GLY A 569 10.69 -6.90 -35.69
CA GLY A 569 10.06 -5.63 -35.28
C GLY A 569 8.93 -5.83 -34.25
N ILE A 570 9.08 -5.27 -33.05
CA ILE A 570 7.98 -5.08 -32.09
C ILE A 570 7.18 -3.84 -32.51
N LYS A 571 5.89 -4.01 -32.84
CA LYS A 571 5.04 -2.98 -33.41
C LYS A 571 3.55 -3.22 -33.19
N LEU A 572 2.77 -2.14 -33.26
CA LEU A 572 1.31 -2.11 -33.39
C LEU A 572 0.94 -1.51 -34.76
N GLU A 573 -0.16 -1.95 -35.37
CA GLU A 573 -0.66 -1.42 -36.65
C GLU A 573 -2.20 -1.37 -36.67
N MET A 574 -2.79 -0.23 -37.04
CA MET A 574 -4.23 -0.12 -37.28
C MET A 574 -4.52 0.50 -38.66
N ARG A 575 -5.58 0.03 -39.32
CA ARG A 575 -6.11 0.59 -40.57
C ARG A 575 -7.10 1.72 -40.28
N ALA A 576 -6.89 2.88 -40.90
CA ALA A 576 -7.75 4.06 -40.78
C ALA A 576 -8.35 4.48 -42.13
N MET A 577 -9.60 4.93 -42.11
CA MET A 577 -10.20 5.74 -43.19
C MET A 577 -9.80 7.21 -43.04
N ARG A 578 -9.90 8.01 -44.10
CA ARG A 578 -9.39 9.41 -44.15
C ARG A 578 -9.97 10.29 -43.03
N GLU A 579 -11.24 10.09 -42.71
CA GLU A 579 -12.02 10.79 -41.66
C GLU A 579 -11.62 10.38 -40.23
N SER A 580 -10.89 9.28 -40.09
CA SER A 580 -10.42 8.70 -38.81
C SER A 580 -8.91 8.78 -38.62
N LEU A 581 -8.17 9.21 -39.64
CA LEU A 581 -6.70 9.15 -39.71
C LEU A 581 -6.04 10.00 -38.62
N GLU A 582 -6.51 11.23 -38.43
CA GLU A 582 -6.00 12.19 -37.45
C GLU A 582 -6.05 11.58 -36.04
N LYS A 583 -7.26 11.29 -35.52
CA LYS A 583 -7.47 10.62 -34.23
C LYS A 583 -6.70 9.32 -34.08
N THR A 584 -6.58 8.53 -35.15
CA THR A 584 -5.80 7.27 -35.10
C THR A 584 -4.30 7.54 -34.93
N THR A 585 -3.79 8.58 -35.57
CA THR A 585 -2.39 9.02 -35.42
C THR A 585 -2.17 9.60 -34.03
N GLU A 586 -3.12 10.38 -33.50
CA GLU A 586 -3.09 10.90 -32.13
C GLU A 586 -3.10 9.77 -31.08
N PHE A 587 -3.93 8.73 -31.25
CA PHE A 587 -3.91 7.55 -30.38
C PHE A 587 -2.55 6.84 -30.38
N PHE A 588 -1.91 6.75 -31.54
CA PHE A 588 -0.57 6.15 -31.65
C PHE A 588 0.50 7.07 -31.04
N ASN A 589 0.32 8.39 -31.07
CA ASN A 589 1.17 9.34 -30.36
C ASN A 589 0.96 9.25 -28.82
N ASP A 590 -0.28 9.13 -28.34
CA ASP A 590 -0.58 8.89 -26.92
C ASP A 590 0.15 7.62 -26.41
N ILE A 591 0.17 6.54 -27.20
CA ILE A 591 0.91 5.31 -26.86
C ILE A 591 2.42 5.56 -26.87
N ALA A 592 2.95 6.33 -27.83
CA ALA A 592 4.37 6.65 -27.91
C ALA A 592 4.84 7.52 -26.71
N GLU A 593 3.95 8.35 -26.15
CA GLU A 593 4.18 9.06 -24.89
C GLU A 593 4.20 8.09 -23.71
N LEU A 594 3.19 7.22 -23.56
CA LEU A 594 3.15 6.21 -22.49
C LEU A 594 4.38 5.28 -22.51
N LEU A 595 4.84 4.86 -23.69
CA LEU A 595 6.04 4.04 -23.84
C LEU A 595 7.30 4.77 -23.34
N ARG A 596 7.39 6.09 -23.56
CA ARG A 596 8.52 6.91 -23.11
C ARG A 596 8.63 6.98 -21.59
N GLU A 597 7.52 6.89 -20.85
CA GLU A 597 7.53 6.82 -19.38
C GLU A 597 8.22 5.54 -18.84
N PHE A 598 8.35 4.49 -19.66
CA PHE A 598 9.13 3.28 -19.36
C PHE A 598 10.53 3.31 -20.00
N ASP A 599 11.03 4.49 -20.39
CA ASP A 599 12.21 4.73 -21.23
C ASP A 599 12.18 4.02 -22.62
N VAL A 600 11.01 3.59 -23.13
CA VAL A 600 10.92 2.84 -24.39
C VAL A 600 10.77 3.78 -25.58
N ASP A 601 11.81 3.86 -26.42
CA ASP A 601 11.81 4.64 -27.65
C ASP A 601 10.91 4.00 -28.71
N SER A 602 10.02 4.79 -29.31
CA SER A 602 9.15 4.34 -30.41
C SER A 602 8.93 5.43 -31.45
N LYS A 603 8.47 5.04 -32.64
CA LYS A 603 8.16 5.95 -33.76
C LYS A 603 6.80 5.60 -34.35
N VAL A 604 5.96 6.63 -34.54
CA VAL A 604 4.70 6.53 -35.27
C VAL A 604 4.95 6.81 -36.75
N ILE A 605 4.42 5.97 -37.62
CA ILE A 605 4.57 6.03 -39.07
C ILE A 605 3.19 5.87 -39.71
N VAL A 606 2.80 6.82 -40.56
CA VAL A 606 1.60 6.74 -41.40
C VAL A 606 2.02 6.30 -42.81
N SER A 607 1.25 5.43 -43.45
CA SER A 607 1.50 5.00 -44.84
C SER A 607 0.19 4.76 -45.59
N PRO A 608 0.07 5.15 -46.87
CA PRO A 608 -1.10 4.84 -47.68
C PRO A 608 -1.18 3.34 -48.02
N PHE A 609 -2.40 2.82 -48.12
CA PHE A 609 -2.71 1.44 -48.51
C PHE A 609 -4.06 1.43 -49.25
N GLY A 610 -4.05 1.54 -50.57
CA GLY A 610 -5.27 1.58 -51.39
C GLY A 610 -6.15 2.79 -51.07
N ASP A 611 -7.41 2.53 -50.70
CA ASP A 611 -8.41 3.53 -50.26
C ASP A 611 -8.19 4.04 -48.83
N ARG A 612 -7.19 3.52 -48.11
CA ARG A 612 -7.01 3.66 -46.66
C ARG A 612 -5.57 4.02 -46.28
N PHE A 613 -5.37 4.20 -44.99
CA PHE A 613 -4.07 4.40 -44.37
C PHE A 613 -3.79 3.27 -43.37
N ILE A 614 -2.52 2.94 -43.21
CA ILE A 614 -2.00 2.16 -42.08
C ILE A 614 -1.26 3.13 -41.18
N VAL A 615 -1.65 3.18 -39.91
CA VAL A 615 -0.90 3.86 -38.84
C VAL A 615 -0.18 2.77 -38.06
N ARG A 616 1.15 2.90 -37.95
CA ARG A 616 2.05 1.94 -37.31
C ARG A 616 2.80 2.63 -36.18
N LEU A 617 2.86 2.00 -35.02
CA LEU A 617 3.86 2.33 -33.99
C LEU A 617 4.91 1.22 -34.02
N ALA A 618 6.18 1.58 -34.17
CA ALA A 618 7.30 0.66 -34.08
C ALA A 618 8.16 1.03 -32.87
N VAL A 619 8.43 0.05 -32.00
CA VAL A 619 9.46 0.18 -30.97
C VAL A 619 10.82 0.23 -31.68
N THR A 620 11.68 1.18 -31.33
CA THR A 620 12.96 1.41 -32.02
C THR A 620 13.83 0.14 -31.95
N PRO A 621 14.27 -0.43 -33.09
CA PRO A 621 14.77 -1.80 -33.15
C PRO A 621 16.24 -1.90 -32.72
N ASN A 622 16.47 -2.07 -31.41
CA ASN A 622 17.78 -2.41 -30.83
C ASN A 622 17.62 -3.25 -29.56
N ASP A 623 18.67 -4.02 -29.21
CA ASP A 623 18.63 -4.96 -28.07
C ASP A 623 18.24 -4.29 -26.74
N VAL A 624 18.77 -3.09 -26.44
CA VAL A 624 18.53 -2.37 -25.17
C VAL A 624 17.09 -1.90 -25.06
N ASN A 625 16.55 -1.31 -26.13
CA ASN A 625 15.18 -0.80 -26.16
C ASN A 625 14.15 -1.94 -26.18
N TYR A 626 14.48 -3.07 -26.82
CA TYR A 626 13.69 -4.29 -26.73
C TYR A 626 13.73 -4.91 -25.33
N LEU A 627 14.90 -4.93 -24.66
CA LEU A 627 15.00 -5.35 -23.27
C LEU A 627 14.07 -4.50 -22.39
N LYS A 628 14.19 -3.16 -22.45
CA LYS A 628 13.29 -2.22 -21.73
C LYS A 628 11.83 -2.55 -21.96
N PHE A 629 11.39 -2.67 -23.22
CA PHE A 629 9.99 -2.99 -23.55
C PHE A 629 9.57 -4.33 -22.95
N LEU A 630 10.35 -5.40 -23.15
CA LEU A 630 9.99 -6.76 -22.77
C LEU A 630 10.00 -7.01 -21.26
N THR A 631 10.81 -6.27 -20.49
CA THR A 631 10.90 -6.44 -19.02
C THR A 631 10.16 -5.36 -18.23
N ARG A 632 9.97 -4.15 -18.75
CA ARG A 632 9.18 -3.11 -18.05
C ARG A 632 7.71 -3.11 -18.40
N ILE A 633 7.35 -3.66 -19.56
CA ILE A 633 5.97 -3.70 -20.06
C ILE A 633 5.57 -5.13 -20.39
N GLY A 634 6.25 -5.77 -21.35
CA GLY A 634 5.90 -7.10 -21.82
C GLY A 634 4.56 -7.14 -22.54
N TYR A 635 3.80 -8.22 -22.32
CA TYR A 635 2.48 -8.45 -22.92
C TYR A 635 1.52 -8.95 -21.82
N ALA A 636 0.23 -9.06 -22.11
CA ALA A 636 -0.69 -9.89 -21.34
C ALA A 636 -0.85 -11.30 -21.93
N TYR A 637 -1.55 -12.16 -21.18
CA TYR A 637 -2.10 -13.45 -21.64
C TYR A 637 -1.08 -14.38 -22.32
N VAL A 638 -1.29 -14.77 -23.58
CA VAL A 638 -0.58 -15.89 -24.23
C VAL A 638 0.80 -15.50 -24.74
N LYS A 639 1.00 -14.22 -25.07
CA LYS A 639 2.29 -13.70 -25.58
C LYS A 639 3.32 -13.49 -24.45
N ASP A 640 2.85 -13.26 -23.23
CA ASP A 640 3.64 -12.77 -22.09
C ASP A 640 4.79 -13.72 -21.66
N SER A 641 4.49 -14.98 -21.34
CA SER A 641 5.49 -15.93 -20.84
C SER A 641 6.66 -16.15 -21.81
N TYR A 642 6.38 -16.14 -23.12
CA TYR A 642 7.41 -16.20 -24.16
C TYR A 642 8.20 -14.89 -24.27
N ALA A 643 7.53 -13.74 -24.21
CA ALA A 643 8.15 -12.42 -24.31
C ALA A 643 9.16 -12.16 -23.18
N ARG A 644 8.87 -12.61 -21.96
CA ARG A 644 9.79 -12.52 -20.82
C ARG A 644 11.06 -13.33 -21.01
N LEU A 645 10.95 -14.54 -21.56
CA LEU A 645 12.12 -15.38 -21.88
C LEU A 645 13.01 -14.74 -22.96
N VAL A 646 12.40 -14.04 -23.93
CA VAL A 646 13.15 -13.18 -24.88
C VAL A 646 13.83 -12.01 -24.15
N GLY A 647 13.14 -11.38 -23.19
CA GLY A 647 13.70 -10.31 -22.35
C GLY A 647 14.94 -10.77 -21.57
N GLU A 648 14.88 -11.91 -20.87
CA GLU A 648 16.02 -12.42 -20.09
C GLU A 648 17.19 -12.86 -20.97
N TYR A 649 16.93 -13.49 -22.12
CA TYR A 649 17.97 -13.76 -23.11
C TYR A 649 18.64 -12.47 -23.62
N LEU A 650 17.87 -11.40 -23.88
CA LEU A 650 18.45 -10.10 -24.25
C LEU A 650 19.25 -9.47 -23.10
N ARG A 651 18.85 -9.68 -21.84
CA ARG A 651 19.62 -9.22 -20.66
C ARG A 651 20.99 -9.90 -20.60
N ILE A 652 21.03 -11.23 -20.70
CA ILE A 652 22.28 -12.03 -20.73
C ILE A 652 23.14 -11.64 -21.94
N LYS A 653 22.54 -11.47 -23.13
CA LYS A 653 23.23 -11.02 -24.35
C LYS A 653 23.86 -9.63 -24.19
N LEU A 654 23.21 -8.70 -23.49
CA LEU A 654 23.74 -7.36 -23.23
C LEU A 654 24.84 -7.38 -22.16
N ALA A 655 24.62 -8.03 -21.02
CA ALA A 655 25.65 -8.20 -19.99
C ALA A 655 26.92 -8.89 -20.52
N TYR A 656 26.76 -9.90 -21.38
CA TYR A 656 27.87 -10.54 -22.09
C TYR A 656 28.61 -9.57 -23.03
N LYS A 657 27.89 -8.72 -23.77
CA LYS A 657 28.49 -7.69 -24.64
C LYS A 657 29.23 -6.59 -23.87
N GLU A 658 28.69 -6.17 -22.73
CA GLU A 658 29.18 -5.01 -21.97
C GLU A 658 30.30 -5.37 -21.00
N VAL A 659 30.28 -6.58 -20.42
CA VAL A 659 31.26 -7.01 -19.40
C VAL A 659 32.20 -8.07 -19.93
N ILE A 660 31.69 -9.13 -20.57
CA ILE A 660 32.48 -10.33 -20.88
C ILE A 660 33.28 -10.16 -22.18
N LEU A 661 32.69 -9.60 -23.23
CA LEU A 661 33.39 -9.39 -24.51
C LEU A 661 34.61 -8.47 -24.40
N PRO A 662 34.60 -7.33 -23.66
CA PRO A 662 35.81 -6.52 -23.46
C PRO A 662 36.93 -7.28 -22.76
N LEU A 663 36.64 -7.98 -21.66
CA LEU A 663 37.61 -8.78 -20.91
C LEU A 663 38.22 -9.92 -21.75
N ILE A 664 37.40 -10.57 -22.59
CA ILE A 664 37.88 -11.54 -23.57
C ILE A 664 38.76 -10.84 -24.62
N ALA A 665 38.35 -9.69 -25.14
CA ALA A 665 39.03 -8.96 -26.21
C ALA A 665 40.35 -8.29 -25.78
N GLU A 666 40.54 -8.03 -24.48
CA GLU A 666 41.82 -7.60 -23.89
C GLU A 666 42.79 -8.78 -23.75
N LYS A 667 42.37 -9.86 -23.08
CA LYS A 667 43.16 -11.12 -22.98
C LYS A 667 43.52 -11.71 -24.35
N THR A 668 42.64 -11.52 -25.34
CA THR A 668 42.89 -11.91 -26.74
C THR A 668 44.08 -11.18 -27.34
N VAL A 669 44.27 -9.89 -27.04
CA VAL A 669 45.43 -9.11 -27.50
C VAL A 669 46.67 -9.58 -26.73
N GLU A 670 46.63 -9.57 -25.40
CA GLU A 670 47.76 -9.95 -24.54
C GLU A 670 48.35 -11.33 -24.89
N ILE A 671 47.49 -12.34 -25.09
CA ILE A 671 47.93 -13.71 -25.42
C ILE A 671 48.42 -13.79 -26.87
N ALA A 672 47.82 -13.06 -27.82
CA ALA A 672 48.23 -13.12 -29.21
C ALA A 672 49.53 -12.35 -29.50
N GLU A 673 49.78 -11.24 -28.79
CA GLU A 673 51.06 -10.51 -28.81
C GLU A 673 52.20 -11.37 -28.25
N ARG A 674 51.93 -12.16 -27.21
CA ARG A 674 52.89 -13.14 -26.64
C ARG A 674 52.93 -14.48 -27.38
N SER A 675 52.16 -14.68 -28.45
CA SER A 675 52.16 -15.95 -29.20
C SER A 675 51.76 -15.76 -30.68
N ASN A 676 50.57 -16.21 -31.08
CA ASN A 676 50.00 -16.01 -32.41
C ASN A 676 48.47 -16.14 -32.37
N PRO A 677 47.74 -15.63 -33.39
CA PRO A 677 46.28 -15.61 -33.38
C PRO A 677 45.59 -16.98 -33.33
N ALA A 678 46.24 -18.07 -33.76
CA ALA A 678 45.67 -19.41 -33.71
C ALA A 678 45.83 -20.05 -32.32
N GLN A 679 46.97 -19.82 -31.68
CA GLN A 679 47.25 -20.29 -30.32
C GLN A 679 46.44 -19.55 -29.27
N ALA A 680 46.31 -18.22 -29.39
CA ALA A 680 45.42 -17.41 -28.55
C ALA A 680 43.94 -17.83 -28.69
N ALA A 681 43.48 -18.09 -29.93
CA ALA A 681 42.12 -18.60 -30.17
C ALA A 681 41.88 -19.95 -29.49
N LYS A 682 42.85 -20.89 -29.58
CA LYS A 682 42.76 -22.20 -28.93
C LYS A 682 42.76 -22.10 -27.40
N LEU A 683 43.57 -21.21 -26.82
CA LEU A 683 43.65 -20.99 -25.37
C LEU A 683 42.38 -20.38 -24.78
N LEU A 684 41.71 -19.49 -25.52
CA LEU A 684 40.49 -18.80 -25.06
C LEU A 684 39.17 -19.48 -25.52
N GLY A 685 39.25 -20.57 -26.29
CA GLY A 685 38.07 -21.26 -26.84
C GLY A 685 37.34 -20.53 -27.98
N LEU A 686 38.01 -19.55 -28.61
CA LEU A 686 37.40 -18.61 -29.57
C LEU A 686 37.60 -19.05 -31.03
N LYS A 687 36.79 -18.51 -31.94
CA LYS A 687 37.10 -18.54 -33.38
C LYS A 687 38.33 -17.68 -33.69
N ARG A 688 39.29 -18.22 -34.45
CA ARG A 688 40.51 -17.50 -34.91
C ARG A 688 40.20 -16.14 -35.56
N ASP A 689 39.12 -16.06 -36.32
CA ASP A 689 38.69 -14.82 -37.01
C ASP A 689 38.40 -13.68 -36.03
N PHE A 690 37.87 -13.97 -34.83
CA PHE A 690 37.63 -12.97 -33.79
C PHE A 690 38.96 -12.39 -33.29
N VAL A 691 39.96 -13.24 -33.04
CA VAL A 691 41.31 -12.84 -32.62
C VAL A 691 41.99 -11.99 -33.69
N VAL A 692 41.94 -12.41 -34.95
CA VAL A 692 42.52 -11.67 -36.08
C VAL A 692 41.82 -10.32 -36.28
N ASN A 693 40.50 -10.24 -36.14
CA ASN A 693 39.76 -8.99 -36.25
C ASN A 693 40.04 -8.04 -35.08
N ARG A 694 40.17 -8.57 -33.86
CA ARG A 694 40.51 -7.77 -32.67
C ARG A 694 41.90 -7.12 -32.79
N LEU A 695 42.90 -7.85 -33.26
CA LEU A 695 44.25 -7.32 -33.52
C LEU A 695 44.27 -6.26 -34.64
N LYS A 696 43.30 -6.30 -35.57
CA LYS A 696 43.12 -5.28 -36.61
C LYS A 696 42.31 -4.05 -36.16
N GLY A 697 42.01 -3.93 -34.86
CA GLY A 697 41.22 -2.82 -34.31
C GLY A 697 39.75 -2.80 -34.75
N ILE A 698 39.24 -3.89 -35.34
CA ILE A 698 37.85 -3.95 -35.85
C ILE A 698 36.87 -3.94 -34.66
N PRO A 699 35.76 -3.17 -34.72
CA PRO A 699 34.77 -3.12 -33.65
C PRO A 699 34.25 -4.49 -33.20
N ILE A 700 34.07 -4.65 -31.89
CA ILE A 700 33.71 -5.92 -31.27
C ILE A 700 32.24 -6.26 -31.56
N GLY A 701 32.02 -7.24 -32.43
CA GLY A 701 30.72 -7.89 -32.63
C GLY A 701 30.50 -9.05 -31.65
N LEU A 702 29.24 -9.48 -31.53
CA LEU A 702 28.90 -10.72 -30.82
C LEU A 702 29.63 -11.92 -31.46
N THR A 703 30.24 -12.78 -30.65
CA THR A 703 30.97 -13.94 -31.16
C THR A 703 30.03 -14.97 -31.80
N ARG A 704 30.53 -15.78 -32.75
CA ARG A 704 29.73 -16.82 -33.43
C ARG A 704 29.41 -18.02 -32.53
N ASP A 705 30.16 -18.13 -31.43
CA ASP A 705 30.11 -19.10 -30.35
C ASP A 705 29.19 -18.68 -29.17
N PHE A 706 28.66 -17.46 -29.17
CA PHE A 706 27.58 -17.08 -28.25
C PHE A 706 26.32 -17.94 -28.50
N MET A 707 25.63 -18.30 -27.41
CA MET A 707 24.41 -19.12 -27.39
C MET A 707 23.28 -18.50 -28.25
N THR A 708 22.62 -19.28 -29.11
CA THR A 708 21.43 -18.78 -29.81
C THR A 708 20.21 -18.76 -28.91
N PHE A 709 19.13 -18.08 -29.30
CA PHE A 709 17.88 -18.14 -28.55
C PHE A 709 17.26 -19.56 -28.51
N GLU A 710 17.48 -20.37 -29.55
CA GLU A 710 17.01 -21.75 -29.60
C GLU A 710 17.76 -22.64 -28.59
N ASP A 711 19.10 -22.51 -28.56
CA ASP A 711 19.95 -23.19 -27.57
C ASP A 711 19.59 -22.74 -26.14
N PHE A 712 19.38 -21.43 -25.92
CA PHE A 712 18.93 -20.89 -24.64
C PHE A 712 17.61 -21.51 -24.18
N MET A 713 16.60 -21.58 -25.04
CA MET A 713 15.31 -22.22 -24.74
C MET A 713 15.45 -23.72 -24.43
N LYS A 714 16.40 -24.41 -25.09
CA LYS A 714 16.65 -25.85 -24.91
C LYS A 714 17.48 -26.18 -23.67
N GLU A 715 18.50 -25.39 -23.37
CA GLU A 715 19.50 -25.67 -22.34
C GLU A 715 19.22 -24.94 -21.02
N ARG A 716 18.80 -23.67 -21.09
CA ARG A 716 18.62 -22.81 -19.91
C ARG A 716 17.19 -22.74 -19.39
N VAL A 717 16.16 -22.92 -20.22
CA VAL A 717 14.76 -22.74 -19.77
C VAL A 717 14.15 -24.02 -19.22
N ARG A 718 13.62 -24.00 -17.99
CA ARG A 718 12.92 -25.12 -17.34
C ARG A 718 11.65 -24.64 -16.64
N SER A 719 10.49 -25.15 -17.05
CA SER A 719 9.18 -24.84 -16.42
C SER A 719 8.87 -23.35 -16.26
N GLY A 720 9.35 -22.50 -17.18
CA GLY A 720 9.20 -21.03 -17.13
C GLY A 720 10.30 -20.28 -16.37
N TYR A 721 11.19 -21.00 -15.67
CA TYR A 721 12.40 -20.45 -15.06
C TYR A 721 13.58 -20.47 -16.03
N VAL A 722 14.52 -19.57 -15.84
CA VAL A 722 15.82 -19.52 -16.52
C VAL A 722 16.90 -20.00 -15.57
N ILE A 723 17.73 -20.93 -16.01
CA ILE A 723 18.95 -21.35 -15.32
C ILE A 723 20.04 -20.33 -15.64
N GLU A 724 20.46 -19.57 -14.63
CA GLU A 724 21.58 -18.62 -14.71
C GLU A 724 22.75 -19.06 -13.83
N ARG A 725 23.96 -18.70 -14.24
CA ARG A 725 25.19 -18.92 -13.47
C ARG A 725 25.56 -17.69 -12.66
N VAL A 726 25.97 -17.94 -11.42
CA VAL A 726 26.71 -16.97 -10.60
C VAL A 726 28.07 -16.74 -11.27
N ILE A 727 28.28 -15.57 -11.88
CA ILE A 727 29.57 -15.19 -12.48
C ILE A 727 30.53 -14.55 -11.48
N LYS A 728 30.01 -14.06 -10.35
CA LYS A 728 30.81 -13.48 -9.27
C LYS A 728 30.14 -13.74 -7.92
N LYS A 729 30.91 -14.17 -6.91
CA LYS A 729 30.45 -14.26 -5.52
C LYS A 729 31.36 -13.48 -4.59
N GLU A 730 30.83 -12.42 -3.99
CA GLU A 730 31.59 -11.52 -3.11
C GLU A 730 31.09 -11.67 -1.67
N LYS A 731 31.95 -12.08 -0.72
CA LYS A 731 31.62 -11.97 0.71
C LYS A 731 31.65 -10.50 1.09
N LEU A 732 30.48 -9.86 1.05
CA LEU A 732 30.30 -8.48 1.48
C LEU A 732 30.71 -8.36 2.96
N GLY A 733 30.21 -9.28 3.79
CA GLY A 733 30.54 -9.33 5.21
C GLY A 733 29.28 -9.58 6.01
N TYR A 734 28.91 -8.65 6.87
CA TYR A 734 27.55 -8.61 7.42
C TYR A 734 26.86 -7.34 6.91
N LEU A 735 25.65 -7.53 6.36
CA LEU A 735 24.68 -6.51 5.96
C LEU A 735 23.30 -6.81 6.59
N ASP A 736 22.26 -6.49 5.84
CA ASP A 736 21.13 -5.67 6.22
C ASP A 736 19.93 -6.24 5.48
N VAL A 737 19.30 -7.22 6.13
CA VAL A 737 18.43 -8.18 5.48
C VAL A 737 17.04 -8.14 6.09
N TYR A 738 16.05 -8.49 5.29
CA TYR A 738 14.67 -8.57 5.72
C TYR A 738 14.16 -9.92 5.23
N ASP A 739 13.13 -10.40 5.90
CA ASP A 739 12.45 -11.61 5.49
C ASP A 739 10.93 -11.40 5.49
N VAL A 740 10.27 -12.16 4.62
CA VAL A 740 8.81 -12.18 4.48
C VAL A 740 8.36 -13.63 4.60
N THR A 741 7.93 -14.00 5.80
CA THR A 741 7.46 -15.36 6.09
C THR A 741 6.17 -15.60 5.32
N CYS A 742 6.29 -16.34 4.22
CA CYS A 742 5.18 -16.73 3.36
C CYS A 742 4.45 -17.96 3.91
N ALA A 743 3.12 -18.00 3.77
CA ALA A 743 2.25 -18.98 4.41
C ALA A 743 2.39 -20.41 3.87
N SER A 744 2.49 -20.61 2.55
CA SER A 744 2.21 -21.92 1.92
C SER A 744 3.35 -22.57 1.12
N ASP A 745 4.33 -21.80 0.64
CA ASP A 745 5.53 -22.35 -0.02
C ASP A 745 6.84 -21.94 0.68
N HIS A 746 6.75 -21.13 1.74
CA HIS A 746 7.87 -20.51 2.46
C HIS A 746 8.94 -19.93 1.51
N SER A 747 8.49 -19.38 0.38
CA SER A 747 9.34 -18.82 -0.67
C SER A 747 8.78 -17.52 -1.23
N PHE A 748 9.66 -16.65 -1.70
CA PHE A 748 9.31 -15.41 -2.38
C PHE A 748 10.27 -15.12 -3.54
N ILE A 749 9.92 -14.17 -4.40
CA ILE A 749 10.76 -13.73 -5.51
C ILE A 749 11.44 -12.41 -5.16
N SER A 750 12.78 -12.38 -5.22
CA SER A 750 13.59 -11.18 -4.94
C SER A 750 14.63 -10.96 -6.04
N ASN A 751 14.65 -9.77 -6.64
CA ASN A 751 15.47 -9.42 -7.82
C ASN A 751 15.42 -10.45 -8.99
N GLY A 752 14.34 -11.25 -9.05
CA GLY A 752 14.13 -12.34 -10.01
C GLY A 752 14.53 -13.74 -9.51
N LEU A 753 15.33 -13.89 -8.45
CA LEU A 753 15.66 -15.20 -7.87
C LEU A 753 14.53 -15.72 -6.98
N VAL A 754 14.48 -17.05 -6.81
CA VAL A 754 13.57 -17.73 -5.86
C VAL A 754 14.27 -17.98 -4.52
N SER A 755 13.69 -17.46 -3.44
CA SER A 755 14.32 -17.22 -2.12
C SER A 755 13.55 -17.89 -0.96
N HIS A 756 14.14 -17.97 0.24
CA HIS A 756 13.61 -18.72 1.41
C HIS A 756 13.90 -18.05 2.78
N ASN A 757 13.01 -18.23 3.78
CA ASN A 757 12.96 -17.56 5.10
C ASN A 757 14.15 -17.82 6.10
N CYS A 758 14.45 -16.93 7.10
CA CYS A 758 15.65 -16.93 8.04
C CYS A 758 15.47 -16.19 9.46
N ASN A 759 16.21 -16.50 10.59
CA ASN A 759 15.91 -16.08 12.03
C ASN A 759 17.04 -15.61 13.08
N TYR A 760 16.73 -14.73 14.07
CA TYR A 760 17.49 -13.60 14.80
C TYR A 760 18.73 -13.71 15.81
N SER A 761 19.69 -12.70 15.86
CA SER A 761 20.59 -12.12 16.97
C SER A 761 21.91 -11.18 16.75
N SER A 762 22.03 -10.02 16.01
CA SER A 762 23.34 -9.49 15.40
C SER A 762 23.89 -8.01 15.53
N LYS A 763 24.66 -7.26 14.66
CA LYS A 763 24.94 -7.18 13.15
C LYS A 763 26.39 -7.04 12.57
N ILE A 764 27.08 -5.89 12.59
CA ILE A 764 28.53 -5.54 12.30
C ILE A 764 29.52 -6.61 11.70
N ILE A 765 30.38 -6.25 10.72
CA ILE A 765 31.35 -7.17 10.06
C ILE A 765 32.26 -8.02 10.99
N GLU A 766 32.60 -9.23 10.55
CA GLU A 766 33.36 -10.26 11.29
C GLU A 766 34.76 -9.82 11.81
N PRO A 767 35.57 -9.04 11.04
CA PRO A 767 36.84 -8.54 11.55
C PRO A 767 36.65 -7.57 12.72
N ILE A 768 35.57 -6.78 12.74
CA ILE A 768 35.24 -5.90 13.85
C ILE A 768 34.74 -6.71 15.04
N GLN A 769 33.84 -7.69 14.84
CA GLN A 769 33.41 -8.60 15.92
C GLN A 769 34.57 -9.26 16.66
N SER A 770 35.50 -9.85 15.91
CA SER A 770 36.63 -10.60 16.48
C SER A 770 37.60 -9.71 17.27
N ARG A 771 37.49 -8.37 17.11
CA ARG A 771 38.21 -7.35 17.88
C ARG A 771 37.34 -6.72 18.98
N CYS A 772 36.05 -7.01 19.01
CA CYS A 772 35.07 -6.46 19.95
C CYS A 772 34.59 -7.50 20.97
N ALA A 773 34.76 -7.20 22.27
CA ALA A 773 34.06 -7.92 23.31
C ALA A 773 32.55 -7.64 23.20
N ILE A 774 31.74 -8.69 23.04
CA ILE A 774 30.29 -8.57 22.85
C ILE A 774 29.58 -8.42 24.20
N PHE A 775 28.60 -7.52 24.24
CA PHE A 775 27.69 -7.29 25.36
C PHE A 775 26.25 -7.31 24.82
N ARG A 776 25.44 -8.23 25.33
CA ARG A 776 24.05 -8.44 24.91
C ARG A 776 23.09 -7.88 25.97
N PHE A 777 22.70 -6.62 25.79
CA PHE A 777 21.71 -5.93 26.61
C PHE A 777 20.34 -6.58 26.41
N ARG A 778 19.70 -6.96 27.51
CA ARG A 778 18.34 -7.54 27.53
C ARG A 778 17.31 -6.44 27.83
N PRO A 779 16.00 -6.64 27.60
CA PRO A 779 14.96 -5.85 28.25
C PRO A 779 15.26 -5.72 29.76
N LEU A 780 15.06 -4.54 30.33
CA LEU A 780 15.26 -4.31 31.77
C LEU A 780 14.13 -4.95 32.56
N LYS A 781 14.39 -5.29 33.83
CA LYS A 781 13.34 -5.74 34.76
C LYS A 781 12.48 -4.57 35.19
N ASP A 782 11.26 -4.86 35.61
CA ASP A 782 10.37 -3.85 36.18
C ASP A 782 10.90 -3.32 37.53
N GLU A 783 11.52 -4.18 38.36
CA GLU A 783 12.27 -3.81 39.57
C GLU A 783 13.32 -2.71 39.31
N ASP A 784 14.08 -2.87 38.23
CA ASP A 784 15.14 -1.96 37.80
C ASP A 784 14.54 -0.63 37.33
N ILE A 785 13.59 -0.68 36.38
CA ILE A 785 12.93 0.52 35.86
C ILE A 785 12.26 1.30 37.00
N ALA A 786 11.58 0.62 37.91
CA ALA A 786 10.85 1.22 39.03
C ALA A 786 11.77 2.04 39.94
N LYS A 787 12.92 1.46 40.31
CA LYS A 787 13.93 2.14 41.13
C LYS A 787 14.43 3.43 40.47
N ARG A 788 14.52 3.47 39.13
CA ARG A 788 14.93 4.69 38.42
C ARG A 788 13.81 5.72 38.30
N LEU A 789 12.55 5.30 38.13
CA LEU A 789 11.39 6.19 38.06
C LEU A 789 11.13 6.90 39.41
N LYS A 790 11.19 6.17 40.54
CA LYS A 790 11.05 6.79 41.88
C LYS A 790 12.12 7.86 42.13
N TYR A 791 13.38 7.55 41.85
CA TYR A 791 14.48 8.52 41.94
C TYR A 791 14.25 9.78 41.08
N ILE A 792 13.73 9.64 39.86
CA ILE A 792 13.43 10.77 38.98
C ILE A 792 12.28 11.61 39.55
N ALA A 793 11.21 10.97 40.03
CA ALA A 793 10.09 11.64 40.66
C ALA A 793 10.50 12.46 41.90
N GLU A 794 11.28 11.86 42.79
CA GLU A 794 11.84 12.52 43.99
C GLU A 794 12.66 13.78 43.63
N ASN A 795 13.48 13.71 42.57
CA ASN A 795 14.36 14.81 42.15
C ASN A 795 13.64 15.92 41.35
N GLU A 796 12.46 15.64 40.79
CA GLU A 796 11.59 16.65 40.13
C GLU A 796 10.48 17.18 41.06
N GLY A 797 10.43 16.71 42.31
CA GLY A 797 9.40 17.12 43.28
C GLY A 797 8.01 16.54 42.99
N LEU A 798 7.94 15.38 42.32
CA LEU A 798 6.69 14.73 41.95
C LEU A 798 6.21 13.77 43.03
N GLU A 799 4.90 13.73 43.26
CA GLU A 799 4.26 12.65 44.01
C GLU A 799 3.90 11.51 43.05
N LEU A 800 4.87 10.62 42.76
CA LEU A 800 4.63 9.40 41.99
C LEU A 800 3.96 8.34 42.86
N THR A 801 2.68 8.05 42.59
CA THR A 801 1.93 7.01 43.31
C THR A 801 2.37 5.61 42.86
N GLU A 802 2.11 4.58 43.66
CA GLU A 802 2.46 3.20 43.27
C GLU A 802 1.64 2.75 42.05
N GLU A 803 0.40 3.25 41.88
CA GLU A 803 -0.45 3.01 40.72
C GLU A 803 0.14 3.65 39.46
N GLY A 804 0.54 4.94 39.54
CA GLY A 804 1.24 5.63 38.47
C GLY A 804 2.56 4.97 38.09
N LEU A 805 3.26 4.40 39.08
CA LEU A 805 4.45 3.60 38.84
C LEU A 805 4.14 2.29 38.10
N GLN A 806 3.16 1.49 38.56
CA GLN A 806 2.81 0.25 37.85
C GLN A 806 2.34 0.52 36.42
N ALA A 807 1.62 1.62 36.19
CA ALA A 807 1.26 2.09 34.84
C ALA A 807 2.50 2.37 33.98
N LEU A 808 3.51 3.06 34.52
CA LEU A 808 4.76 3.34 33.80
C LEU A 808 5.53 2.06 33.44
N LEU A 809 5.57 1.08 34.34
CA LEU A 809 6.21 -0.22 34.09
C LEU A 809 5.49 -1.01 33.00
N TYR A 810 4.16 -1.10 33.09
CA TYR A 810 3.31 -1.76 32.10
C TYR A 810 3.46 -1.15 30.69
N VAL A 811 3.64 0.16 30.59
CA VAL A 811 3.88 0.90 29.35
C VAL A 811 5.34 0.79 28.87
N ALA A 812 6.31 0.64 29.78
CA ALA A 812 7.73 0.60 29.45
C ALA A 812 8.14 -0.66 28.67
N GLU A 813 7.62 -1.83 29.06
CA GLU A 813 7.88 -3.12 28.39
C GLU A 813 9.39 -3.44 28.27
N GLY A 814 10.16 -3.05 29.30
CA GLY A 814 11.62 -3.19 29.37
C GLY A 814 12.43 -2.03 28.76
N ASP A 815 11.77 -1.01 28.18
CA ASP A 815 12.38 0.22 27.65
C ASP A 815 12.30 1.38 28.67
N LEU A 816 13.41 1.64 29.37
CA LEU A 816 13.55 2.73 30.33
C LEU A 816 13.50 4.14 29.67
N ARG A 817 13.84 4.28 28.39
CA ARG A 817 13.74 5.58 27.68
C ARG A 817 12.27 5.93 27.46
N ARG A 818 11.44 4.95 27.06
CA ARG A 818 9.98 5.08 26.95
C ARG A 818 9.38 5.44 28.31
N ALA A 819 9.77 4.72 29.37
CA ALA A 819 9.31 4.98 30.74
C ALA A 819 9.56 6.43 31.19
N ILE A 820 10.79 6.94 31.01
CA ILE A 820 11.16 8.31 31.42
C ILE A 820 10.46 9.38 30.56
N ASN A 821 10.28 9.14 29.26
CA ASN A 821 9.54 10.07 28.39
C ASN A 821 8.07 10.19 28.80
N VAL A 822 7.41 9.07 29.14
CA VAL A 822 6.02 9.08 29.61
C VAL A 822 5.91 9.74 30.98
N LEU A 823 6.84 9.46 31.91
CA LEU A 823 6.91 10.15 33.21
C LEU A 823 7.09 11.67 33.04
N GLN A 824 7.95 12.12 32.12
CA GLN A 824 8.15 13.56 31.86
C GLN A 824 6.90 14.23 31.28
N ALA A 825 6.23 13.59 30.33
CA ALA A 825 5.03 14.16 29.73
C ALA A 825 3.80 14.07 30.67
N ALA A 826 3.72 13.09 31.56
CA ALA A 826 2.76 13.05 32.67
C ALA A 826 2.99 14.20 33.67
N ALA A 827 4.25 14.49 33.99
CA ALA A 827 4.64 15.61 34.86
C ALA A 827 4.41 17.00 34.25
N ALA A 828 4.26 17.09 32.93
CA ALA A 828 3.81 18.32 32.27
C ALA A 828 2.31 18.59 32.45
N LEU A 829 1.54 17.62 32.96
CA LEU A 829 0.11 17.76 33.29
C LEU A 829 -0.12 18.04 34.78
N ASP A 830 0.51 17.27 35.67
CA ASP A 830 0.42 17.46 37.13
C ASP A 830 1.73 17.02 37.83
N THR A 831 2.02 17.64 38.97
CA THR A 831 3.02 17.20 39.94
C THR A 831 2.71 15.85 40.60
N LYS A 832 1.43 15.47 40.71
CA LYS A 832 1.01 14.15 41.22
C LYS A 832 0.87 13.18 40.04
N ILE A 833 1.73 12.17 39.97
CA ILE A 833 1.75 11.20 38.87
C ILE A 833 0.93 9.99 39.27
N THR A 834 -0.35 9.99 38.87
CA THR A 834 -1.24 8.82 38.97
C THR A 834 -1.16 7.94 37.72
N ASP A 835 -1.79 6.77 37.77
CA ASP A 835 -2.00 5.91 36.60
C ASP A 835 -2.76 6.65 35.49
N GLU A 836 -3.74 7.48 35.84
CA GLU A 836 -4.56 8.25 34.89
C GLU A 836 -3.71 9.25 34.08
N ASN A 837 -2.78 9.96 34.73
CA ASN A 837 -1.82 10.85 34.05
C ASN A 837 -0.96 10.06 33.05
N VAL A 838 -0.50 8.87 33.46
CA VAL A 838 0.42 8.02 32.69
C VAL A 838 -0.29 7.40 31.49
N PHE A 839 -1.49 6.86 31.67
CA PHE A 839 -2.28 6.21 30.62
C PHE A 839 -2.77 7.22 29.56
N LEU A 840 -3.21 8.40 29.98
CA LEU A 840 -3.56 9.52 29.11
C LEU A 840 -2.39 9.94 28.20
N VAL A 841 -1.19 10.06 28.77
CA VAL A 841 0.03 10.49 28.06
C VAL A 841 0.65 9.39 27.21
N ALA A 842 0.55 8.14 27.64
CA ALA A 842 1.05 6.98 26.90
C ALA A 842 0.17 6.60 25.70
N SER A 843 -1.04 7.17 25.60
CA SER A 843 -2.13 6.68 24.75
C SER A 843 -2.32 5.16 24.93
N ARG A 844 -2.57 4.74 26.18
CA ARG A 844 -2.90 3.36 26.55
C ARG A 844 -4.06 3.35 27.55
N ALA A 845 -4.91 2.33 27.53
CA ALA A 845 -5.94 2.12 28.55
C ALA A 845 -5.34 1.60 29.87
N ARG A 846 -6.05 1.76 31.00
CA ARG A 846 -5.75 0.99 32.21
C ARG A 846 -5.94 -0.52 31.95
N PRO A 847 -5.00 -1.39 32.36
CA PRO A 847 -5.19 -2.84 32.37
C PRO A 847 -6.48 -3.26 33.10
N GLU A 848 -6.84 -2.53 34.15
CA GLU A 848 -8.06 -2.69 34.94
C GLU A 848 -9.30 -2.39 34.10
N ASP A 849 -9.33 -1.28 33.35
CA ASP A 849 -10.44 -0.93 32.46
C ASP A 849 -10.64 -2.00 31.37
N VAL A 850 -9.53 -2.53 30.82
CA VAL A 850 -9.54 -3.58 29.79
C VAL A 850 -9.94 -4.95 30.37
N ARG A 851 -9.47 -5.32 31.57
CA ARG A 851 -9.91 -6.52 32.29
C ARG A 851 -11.38 -6.44 32.67
N GLU A 852 -11.85 -5.31 33.20
CA GLU A 852 -13.26 -5.08 33.53
C GLU A 852 -14.14 -5.19 32.27
N MET A 853 -13.75 -4.55 31.17
CA MET A 853 -14.44 -4.66 29.87
C MET A 853 -14.56 -6.12 29.41
N MET A 854 -13.48 -6.91 29.52
CA MET A 854 -13.49 -8.34 29.14
C MET A 854 -14.30 -9.20 30.11
N LEU A 855 -14.22 -8.96 31.42
CA LEU A 855 -14.98 -9.69 32.44
C LEU A 855 -16.48 -9.39 32.35
N LEU A 856 -16.87 -8.12 32.22
CA LEU A 856 -18.26 -7.73 31.98
C LEU A 856 -18.81 -8.40 30.72
N ALA A 857 -18.02 -8.56 29.66
CA ALA A 857 -18.45 -9.34 28.51
C ALA A 857 -18.65 -10.81 28.90
N LEU A 858 -17.65 -11.47 29.49
CA LEU A 858 -17.69 -12.89 29.88
C LEU A 858 -18.83 -13.23 30.87
N GLU A 859 -19.18 -12.32 31.78
CA GLU A 859 -20.32 -12.46 32.70
C GLU A 859 -21.70 -12.35 32.04
N GLY A 860 -21.77 -12.06 30.73
CA GLY A 860 -23.01 -11.79 30.01
C GLY A 860 -23.44 -10.32 30.01
N ASN A 861 -22.74 -9.43 30.71
CA ASN A 861 -23.03 -8.00 30.86
C ASN A 861 -22.61 -7.16 29.62
N PHE A 862 -22.88 -7.66 28.39
CA PHE A 862 -22.45 -7.07 27.11
C PHE A 862 -22.67 -5.54 27.00
N LEU A 863 -23.84 -5.03 27.43
CA LEU A 863 -24.12 -3.60 27.35
C LEU A 863 -23.21 -2.75 28.24
N LYS A 864 -22.80 -3.27 29.41
CA LYS A 864 -21.82 -2.58 30.27
C LYS A 864 -20.42 -2.63 29.65
N ALA A 865 -20.02 -3.79 29.13
CA ALA A 865 -18.75 -3.94 28.41
C ALA A 865 -18.64 -3.00 27.20
N ARG A 866 -19.74 -2.82 26.45
CA ARG A 866 -19.85 -1.89 25.32
C ARG A 866 -19.67 -0.42 25.74
N GLU A 867 -20.29 0.00 26.85
CA GLU A 867 -20.12 1.37 27.34
C GLU A 867 -18.71 1.58 27.93
N LYS A 868 -18.11 0.56 28.57
CA LYS A 868 -16.70 0.57 29.01
C LYS A 868 -15.73 0.71 27.82
N LEU A 869 -15.96 -0.02 26.73
CA LEU A 869 -15.22 0.13 25.46
C LEU A 869 -15.31 1.55 24.89
N ARG A 870 -16.51 2.15 24.91
CA ARG A 870 -16.73 3.53 24.45
C ARG A 870 -16.04 4.53 25.36
N GLU A 871 -16.05 4.31 26.66
CA GLU A 871 -15.29 5.11 27.63
C GLU A 871 -13.79 5.07 27.34
N ILE A 872 -13.23 3.87 27.16
CA ILE A 872 -11.82 3.65 26.79
C ILE A 872 -11.47 4.42 25.50
N LEU A 873 -12.18 4.17 24.40
CA LEU A 873 -11.87 4.81 23.11
C LEU A 873 -12.07 6.33 23.13
N LEU A 874 -13.17 6.84 23.73
CA LEU A 874 -13.54 8.26 23.65
C LEU A 874 -12.87 9.14 24.72
N LYS A 875 -12.59 8.63 25.93
CA LYS A 875 -11.91 9.42 26.97
C LYS A 875 -10.39 9.32 26.90
N GLN A 876 -9.84 8.16 26.54
CA GLN A 876 -8.39 7.94 26.50
C GLN A 876 -7.79 8.15 25.09
N GLY A 877 -8.64 8.41 24.07
CA GLY A 877 -8.21 8.81 22.72
C GLY A 877 -7.55 7.70 21.91
N LEU A 878 -7.91 6.45 22.20
CA LEU A 878 -7.21 5.25 21.73
C LEU A 878 -7.65 4.81 20.33
N SER A 879 -6.72 4.22 19.58
CA SER A 879 -7.10 3.45 18.39
C SER A 879 -7.74 2.13 18.78
N GLY A 880 -8.49 1.53 17.86
CA GLY A 880 -9.02 0.18 18.07
C GLY A 880 -7.93 -0.89 18.14
N GLU A 881 -6.79 -0.64 17.50
CA GLU A 881 -5.63 -1.54 17.52
C GLU A 881 -4.94 -1.55 18.90
N ASP A 882 -4.80 -0.38 19.54
CA ASP A 882 -4.27 -0.27 20.91
C ASP A 882 -5.11 -1.11 21.90
N VAL A 883 -6.44 -1.01 21.81
CA VAL A 883 -7.36 -1.78 22.66
C VAL A 883 -7.17 -3.29 22.43
N LEU A 884 -7.01 -3.76 21.18
CA LEU A 884 -6.77 -5.18 20.90
C LEU A 884 -5.42 -5.68 21.41
N ILE A 885 -4.35 -4.87 21.28
CA ILE A 885 -3.03 -5.21 21.82
C ILE A 885 -3.11 -5.36 23.35
N GLN A 886 -3.87 -4.50 24.03
CA GLN A 886 -4.08 -4.60 25.47
C GLN A 886 -5.00 -5.76 25.87
N MET A 887 -6.05 -6.06 25.09
CA MET A 887 -6.86 -7.28 25.29
C MET A 887 -6.00 -8.55 25.15
N HIS A 888 -5.08 -8.60 24.18
CA HIS A 888 -4.15 -9.72 24.01
C HIS A 888 -3.16 -9.85 25.18
N LYS A 889 -2.72 -8.73 25.78
CA LYS A 889 -1.85 -8.75 26.96
C LYS A 889 -2.61 -9.22 28.21
N GLU A 890 -3.83 -8.73 28.42
CA GLU A 890 -4.62 -8.99 29.62
C GLU A 890 -5.45 -10.28 29.61
N VAL A 891 -5.74 -10.90 28.46
CA VAL A 891 -6.52 -12.16 28.41
C VAL A 891 -5.82 -13.30 29.16
N PHE A 892 -4.49 -13.30 29.19
CA PHE A 892 -3.70 -14.26 29.96
C PHE A 892 -3.76 -14.00 31.49
N ASN A 893 -4.07 -12.77 31.90
CA ASN A 893 -4.20 -12.38 33.31
C ASN A 893 -5.60 -12.64 33.89
N LEU A 894 -6.60 -12.98 33.04
CA LEU A 894 -7.97 -13.23 33.50
C LEU A 894 -8.10 -14.50 34.39
N PRO A 895 -8.99 -14.51 35.41
CA PRO A 895 -9.26 -15.66 36.28
C PRO A 895 -10.20 -16.69 35.61
N ILE A 896 -9.86 -17.12 34.40
CA ILE A 896 -10.65 -18.05 33.58
C ILE A 896 -9.81 -19.27 33.17
N SER A 897 -10.49 -20.35 32.79
CA SER A 897 -9.83 -21.61 32.39
C SER A 897 -8.97 -21.44 31.12
N GLU A 898 -7.88 -22.20 31.05
CA GLU A 898 -6.93 -22.16 29.94
C GLU A 898 -7.58 -22.39 28.56
N PRO A 899 -8.55 -23.31 28.37
CA PRO A 899 -9.29 -23.41 27.11
C PRO A 899 -10.09 -22.14 26.75
N LYS A 900 -10.69 -21.44 27.73
CA LYS A 900 -11.33 -20.14 27.48
C LYS A 900 -10.28 -19.09 27.10
N LYS A 901 -9.08 -19.07 27.72
CA LYS A 901 -7.97 -18.17 27.31
C LYS A 901 -7.54 -18.40 25.87
N VAL A 902 -7.34 -19.66 25.45
CA VAL A 902 -6.97 -20.01 24.07
C VAL A 902 -8.04 -19.57 23.06
N ALA A 903 -9.31 -19.85 23.34
CA ALA A 903 -10.41 -19.44 22.47
C ALA A 903 -10.56 -17.91 22.34
N LEU A 904 -10.30 -17.16 23.42
CA LEU A 904 -10.33 -15.69 23.39
C LEU A 904 -9.10 -15.10 22.70
N ALA A 905 -7.91 -15.69 22.85
CA ALA A 905 -6.71 -15.28 22.13
C ALA A 905 -6.85 -15.45 20.61
N ASP A 906 -7.42 -16.58 20.15
CA ASP A 906 -7.81 -16.79 18.75
C ASP A 906 -8.76 -15.69 18.25
N LYS A 907 -9.79 -15.35 19.03
CA LYS A 907 -10.75 -14.30 18.67
C LYS A 907 -10.14 -12.89 18.67
N ILE A 908 -9.20 -12.59 19.57
CA ILE A 908 -8.45 -11.32 19.52
C ILE A 908 -7.59 -11.26 18.25
N GLY A 909 -6.91 -12.35 17.88
CA GLY A 909 -6.12 -12.45 16.65
C GLY A 909 -6.97 -12.28 15.38
N GLU A 910 -8.11 -12.98 15.31
CA GLU A 910 -9.08 -12.84 14.21
C GLU A 910 -9.56 -11.39 14.06
N TYR A 911 -9.87 -10.71 15.18
CA TYR A 911 -10.39 -9.36 15.13
C TYR A 911 -9.30 -8.29 14.92
N ASN A 912 -8.06 -8.54 15.32
CA ASN A 912 -6.91 -7.71 14.93
C ASN A 912 -6.70 -7.76 13.41
N PHE A 913 -6.72 -8.96 12.82
CA PHE A 913 -6.64 -9.12 11.37
C PHE A 913 -7.74 -8.33 10.63
N ARG A 914 -8.98 -8.31 11.17
CA ARG A 914 -10.10 -7.50 10.65
C ARG A 914 -9.87 -5.99 10.79
N LEU A 915 -9.31 -5.49 11.90
CA LEU A 915 -8.96 -4.06 12.01
C LEU A 915 -7.88 -3.67 11.01
N VAL A 916 -6.87 -4.52 10.79
CA VAL A 916 -5.83 -4.31 9.77
C VAL A 916 -6.38 -4.46 8.34
N GLU A 917 -7.63 -4.92 8.14
CA GLU A 917 -8.38 -4.81 6.86
C GLU A 917 -9.13 -3.47 6.70
N GLY A 918 -9.02 -2.57 7.67
CA GLY A 918 -9.80 -1.32 7.70
C GLY A 918 -11.27 -1.54 8.05
N ALA A 919 -11.63 -2.68 8.64
CA ALA A 919 -12.98 -2.86 9.18
C ALA A 919 -13.23 -1.87 10.32
N ASN A 920 -14.44 -1.31 10.38
CA ASN A 920 -14.75 -0.24 11.34
C ASN A 920 -14.49 -0.66 12.79
N GLU A 921 -13.63 0.12 13.47
CA GLU A 921 -13.09 -0.20 14.79
C GLU A 921 -14.19 -0.45 15.84
N MET A 922 -15.14 0.48 15.95
CA MET A 922 -16.29 0.35 16.85
C MET A 922 -17.08 -0.92 16.59
N ILE A 923 -17.43 -1.22 15.33
CA ILE A 923 -18.22 -2.41 14.98
C ILE A 923 -17.46 -3.70 15.31
N GLN A 924 -16.15 -3.77 15.03
CA GLN A 924 -15.38 -4.98 15.33
C GLN A 924 -15.14 -5.16 16.83
N LEU A 925 -14.82 -4.10 17.58
CA LEU A 925 -14.60 -4.21 19.03
C LEU A 925 -15.91 -4.53 19.77
N GLU A 926 -17.03 -3.92 19.39
CA GLU A 926 -18.35 -4.30 19.89
C GLU A 926 -18.69 -5.77 19.53
N ALA A 927 -18.36 -6.21 18.31
CA ALA A 927 -18.56 -7.60 17.91
C ALA A 927 -17.57 -8.60 18.55
N LEU A 928 -16.40 -8.16 19.04
CA LEU A 928 -15.46 -8.98 19.80
C LEU A 928 -15.96 -9.17 21.23
N LEU A 929 -16.45 -8.11 21.87
CA LEU A 929 -17.09 -8.21 23.18
C LEU A 929 -18.35 -9.10 23.12
N ALA A 930 -19.06 -9.13 21.98
CA ALA A 930 -20.11 -10.11 21.76
C ALA A 930 -19.57 -11.57 21.71
N GLN A 931 -18.39 -11.83 21.13
CA GLN A 931 -17.75 -13.16 21.20
C GLN A 931 -17.34 -13.52 22.64
N PHE A 932 -16.77 -12.59 23.40
CA PHE A 932 -16.49 -12.79 24.83
C PHE A 932 -17.78 -13.11 25.59
N THR A 933 -18.89 -12.45 25.28
CA THR A 933 -20.23 -12.70 25.86
C THR A 933 -20.79 -14.08 25.50
N LEU A 934 -20.40 -14.65 24.36
CA LEU A 934 -20.81 -16.00 23.95
C LEU A 934 -19.91 -17.09 24.55
N LEU A 935 -18.60 -16.85 24.65
CA LEU A 935 -17.60 -17.77 25.22
C LEU A 935 -17.56 -17.76 26.76
N GLY A 936 -18.12 -16.72 27.38
CA GLY A 936 -18.22 -16.58 28.82
C GLY A 936 -19.26 -17.51 29.45
N LYS A 937 -20.38 -17.72 28.76
CA LYS A 937 -21.46 -18.65 29.18
C LYS A 937 -20.94 -20.08 29.29
N ASP A 938 -21.36 -20.76 30.35
CA ASP A 938 -21.26 -22.21 30.54
C ASP A 938 -22.54 -22.92 30.03
#